data_AF-A0AAU5XCN0-F1
#
_entry.id   AF-A0AAU5XCN0-F1
#
_cell.length_a   1.000
_cell.length_b   1.000
_cell.length_c   1.000
_cell.angle_alpha   90.00
_cell.angle_beta   90.00
_cell.angle_gamma   90.00
#
_symmetry.space_group_name_H-M   'P 1'
#
loop_
_entity.id
_entity.type
_entity.pdbx_description
1 polymer ?
#
loop_
_entity_poly.entity_id
_entity_poly.type
_entity_poly.pdbx_seq_one_letter_code
_entity_poly.pdbx_strand_id
1 'polypeptide(L)'
;MSGRRRKEEPSGGTPDDGQPGRPMPPGGANPGDADPHRRPAQRDPYGAGGGRDSYGMGGERDPYGVGGGRDPYGTGGGRDPYGGRTNGPPGGGGYAGGPADDRRPGQGRDGYIGPGLGRSGVGIPAGGYGGSDFRSQGYGNYGTPSNGPGQNLPPQGGPGQNASGQGGSGDDGYGRDDRSRGENGREEGGRRRAGSGAGGGGRRRAVRRRSLGTLIGPLAGAIGLAILLGAGVYALAGPRGCGSDAIKLNVAAAPEIAPAISQVTKSFDDARHSVNGKCVQATVKASDPAGMSTVLSGGGSVPGEADPDVWIPDSSLWVTMVRSTAKGASSVHLTPTSLAKTPIVVATSRTFANKIHGEGIRPTWDMLLKATDALAAGAVSKNDMLPANSVHLQILDPNRNAGGIGAVVMTRELLQGDPNADPIFTQIVRNVQNSLSPTPQALFASFHRDLHGRAPVVIVPEQAVWKFNHGNPSTPATALYPSEGLLSLDYPFTLATDDDDKVSAAGLLEQALGGADAKNAVRALGFRTPDGHPGDGFTAQNGLSPRVPRALPTPAAGDVTDVMQAWTKLSLRTRMLTLLDVSGSMAQPVGNGLTRMQATAQIAQNGLAMLPDDTDLGLWTFSTNLNGALDYRSEVPIGPLSTRLGSGTRRQEILSALGRIRPKPTGNTGLYDSVLASVRSMQKSYKPGYYHSVLVLTDGKNDDDNGISLTSLLGTLKKEADPDRPVEVVFIGFGPDVDMSAMQKIASETNGEAFHALKPQDVQRFLLETIARRICSPQCH
;
A
#
# COMPACT_ATOMS: atom_id res chain seq x y z
N MET A 1 -21.95 32.37 68.12
CA MET A 1 -21.96 33.49 67.14
C MET A 1 -22.52 32.92 65.84
N SER A 2 -23.74 33.28 65.42
CA SER A 2 -24.11 34.47 64.62
C SER A 2 -23.54 34.44 63.18
N GLY A 3 -24.35 34.32 62.11
CA GLY A 3 -25.81 34.11 62.07
C GLY A 3 -26.45 33.96 60.66
N ARG A 4 -27.64 33.35 60.62
CA ARG A 4 -28.91 33.66 59.88
C ARG A 4 -28.85 34.60 58.65
N ARG A 5 -29.71 34.52 57.61
CA ARG A 5 -30.80 33.63 57.07
C ARG A 5 -31.03 34.09 55.59
N ARG A 6 -31.93 33.60 54.72
CA ARG A 6 -33.10 32.68 54.76
C ARG A 6 -33.35 32.04 53.36
N LYS A 7 -34.16 30.97 53.28
CA LYS A 7 -35.11 30.70 52.17
C LYS A 7 -36.51 31.18 52.61
N GLU A 8 -37.46 31.34 51.69
CA GLU A 8 -38.85 30.95 51.99
C GLU A 8 -39.57 30.38 50.73
N GLU A 9 -40.66 29.64 50.96
CA GLU A 9 -41.47 28.80 50.04
C GLU A 9 -42.97 29.25 50.22
N PRO A 10 -44.09 28.52 49.95
CA PRO A 10 -44.32 27.15 49.42
C PRO A 10 -45.48 27.01 48.37
N SER A 11 -45.76 25.76 47.95
CA SER A 11 -47.07 25.19 47.45
C SER A 11 -47.79 25.77 46.20
N GLY A 12 -48.58 25.01 45.43
CA GLY A 12 -48.83 23.55 45.40
C GLY A 12 -50.28 23.19 45.00
N GLY A 13 -50.49 22.20 44.09
CA GLY A 13 -51.82 21.64 43.77
C GLY A 13 -52.04 21.15 42.32
N THR A 14 -52.77 20.04 42.15
CA THR A 14 -53.18 19.32 40.90
C THR A 14 -54.37 18.40 41.23
N PRO A 15 -55.07 17.74 40.28
CA PRO A 15 -55.37 18.03 38.85
C PRO A 15 -56.91 18.03 38.57
N ASP A 16 -57.37 18.14 37.32
CA ASP A 16 -58.62 17.50 36.83
C ASP A 16 -58.69 17.40 35.28
N ASP A 17 -59.58 16.57 34.74
CA ASP A 17 -59.72 16.22 33.30
C ASP A 17 -61.16 16.42 32.76
N GLY A 18 -61.33 16.80 31.48
CA GLY A 18 -62.68 16.84 30.85
C GLY A 18 -62.83 17.43 29.44
N GLN A 19 -63.40 16.66 28.50
CA GLN A 19 -63.94 17.09 27.19
C GLN A 19 -65.49 16.87 27.16
N PRO A 20 -66.28 16.94 26.04
CA PRO A 20 -66.04 17.42 24.65
C PRO A 20 -67.20 18.23 23.96
N GLY A 21 -66.92 18.89 22.82
CA GLY A 21 -67.74 18.70 21.58
C GLY A 21 -68.58 19.82 20.89
N ARG A 22 -68.21 20.14 19.61
CA ARG A 22 -69.07 20.46 18.41
C ARG A 22 -69.88 21.80 18.33
N PRO A 23 -70.43 22.25 17.15
CA PRO A 23 -70.10 22.00 15.72
C PRO A 23 -70.19 23.19 14.67
N MET A 24 -69.50 23.04 13.52
CA MET A 24 -69.83 23.50 12.11
C MET A 24 -69.71 25.00 11.64
N PRO A 25 -69.60 25.29 10.30
CA PRO A 25 -69.08 26.55 9.69
C PRO A 25 -70.02 27.24 8.65
N PRO A 26 -69.56 28.25 7.86
CA PRO A 26 -68.98 28.06 6.49
C PRO A 26 -67.70 28.91 6.24
N GLY A 27 -66.75 28.65 5.31
CA GLY A 27 -66.79 28.52 3.83
C GLY A 27 -66.12 29.77 3.17
N GLY A 28 -65.28 29.74 2.12
CA GLY A 28 -64.68 28.67 1.30
C GLY A 28 -63.77 29.24 0.16
N ALA A 29 -63.44 28.41 -0.85
CA ALA A 29 -62.73 28.70 -2.13
C ALA A 29 -61.18 28.87 -2.18
N ASN A 30 -60.60 28.36 -3.29
CA ASN A 30 -59.19 28.39 -3.75
C ASN A 30 -59.24 28.11 -5.28
N PRO A 31 -58.41 28.70 -6.19
CA PRO A 31 -57.18 28.02 -6.67
C PRO A 31 -56.08 28.92 -7.31
N GLY A 32 -54.96 28.32 -7.78
CA GLY A 32 -54.21 28.82 -8.97
C GLY A 32 -52.66 28.81 -8.88
N ASP A 33 -51.98 28.12 -9.82
CA ASP A 33 -50.52 27.98 -9.92
C ASP A 33 -49.82 29.03 -10.82
N ALA A 34 -48.52 29.32 -10.57
CA ALA A 34 -47.62 29.98 -11.53
C ALA A 34 -46.10 29.80 -11.25
N ASP A 35 -45.46 28.94 -12.08
CA ASP A 35 -44.06 28.92 -12.58
C ASP A 35 -42.88 29.64 -11.85
N PRO A 36 -41.81 28.93 -11.42
CA PRO A 36 -40.60 29.51 -10.80
C PRO A 36 -39.43 29.76 -11.78
N HIS A 37 -39.42 30.91 -12.49
CA HIS A 37 -38.30 31.31 -13.37
C HIS A 37 -37.79 32.75 -13.18
N ARG A 38 -36.81 32.96 -12.27
CA ARG A 38 -35.75 33.99 -12.39
C ARG A 38 -34.60 33.81 -11.39
N ARG A 39 -33.36 33.86 -11.87
CA ARG A 39 -32.14 34.00 -11.04
C ARG A 39 -31.95 35.46 -10.59
N PRO A 40 -31.55 35.75 -9.34
CA PRO A 40 -30.92 37.01 -8.98
C PRO A 40 -29.44 37.00 -9.36
N ALA A 41 -28.91 38.15 -9.80
CA ALA A 41 -27.48 38.35 -10.05
C ALA A 41 -26.79 38.96 -8.81
N GLN A 42 -25.45 38.85 -8.75
CA GLN A 42 -24.63 39.39 -7.67
C GLN A 42 -24.69 40.92 -7.57
N ARG A 43 -24.40 41.46 -6.38
CA ARG A 43 -24.11 42.87 -6.13
C ARG A 43 -22.90 42.99 -5.21
N ASP A 44 -21.86 43.66 -5.69
CA ASP A 44 -20.73 44.10 -4.86
C ASP A 44 -21.07 45.39 -4.10
N PRO A 45 -20.62 45.56 -2.85
CA PRO A 45 -20.74 46.81 -2.11
C PRO A 45 -19.40 47.58 -1.99
N TYR A 46 -19.33 48.73 -2.68
CA TYR A 46 -18.59 49.96 -2.33
C TYR A 46 -17.10 49.93 -1.92
N GLY A 47 -16.29 50.71 -2.63
CA GLY A 47 -14.90 51.04 -2.23
C GLY A 47 -14.24 52.10 -3.13
N ALA A 48 -14.70 53.36 -3.06
CA ALA A 48 -14.22 54.42 -3.96
C ALA A 48 -13.03 55.22 -3.40
N GLY A 49 -12.02 55.47 -4.24
CA GLY A 49 -10.91 56.39 -3.96
C GLY A 49 -10.12 56.67 -5.25
N GLY A 50 -10.19 57.90 -5.77
CA GLY A 50 -9.62 58.26 -7.06
C GLY A 50 -8.49 59.28 -6.96
N GLY A 51 -7.45 59.10 -7.78
CA GLY A 51 -6.34 60.04 -7.99
C GLY A 51 -5.76 59.88 -9.39
N ARG A 52 -5.62 60.99 -10.12
CA ARG A 52 -5.10 61.06 -11.51
C ARG A 52 -3.56 60.85 -11.49
N ASP A 53 -2.88 60.34 -12.51
CA ASP A 53 -2.76 60.97 -13.84
C ASP A 53 -2.06 60.10 -14.93
N SER A 54 -2.58 60.18 -16.16
CA SER A 54 -1.88 60.44 -17.44
C SER A 54 -0.65 59.62 -17.95
N TYR A 55 -0.93 58.79 -18.98
CA TYR A 55 -0.12 58.40 -20.16
C TYR A 55 1.23 57.62 -20.05
N GLY A 56 1.30 56.49 -20.78
CA GLY A 56 2.54 55.81 -21.19
C GLY A 56 2.25 54.53 -22.01
N MET A 57 2.83 54.37 -23.21
CA MET A 57 2.55 53.27 -24.16
C MET A 57 3.85 52.60 -24.66
N GLY A 58 3.85 51.26 -24.78
CA GLY A 58 4.97 50.44 -25.27
C GLY A 58 6.12 50.25 -24.25
N GLY A 59 6.97 49.22 -24.35
CA GLY A 59 7.05 48.11 -25.31
C GLY A 59 8.23 47.17 -24.95
N GLU A 60 8.34 46.00 -25.58
CA GLU A 60 9.24 44.89 -25.17
C GLU A 60 10.75 45.21 -25.10
N ARG A 61 11.46 44.47 -24.22
CA ARG A 61 12.72 43.75 -24.55
C ARG A 61 13.12 42.68 -23.53
N ASP A 62 13.71 41.60 -24.04
CA ASP A 62 14.19 40.43 -23.26
C ASP A 62 15.53 40.65 -22.51
N PRO A 63 15.81 39.84 -21.46
CA PRO A 63 17.07 39.88 -20.72
C PRO A 63 18.06 38.76 -21.11
N TYR A 64 19.16 39.08 -21.81
CA TYR A 64 20.34 38.20 -21.96
C TYR A 64 21.65 39.02 -22.03
N GLY A 65 22.72 38.53 -21.36
CA GLY A 65 24.08 39.13 -21.36
C GLY A 65 24.45 39.79 -20.03
N VAL A 66 25.18 39.21 -19.05
CA VAL A 66 26.46 38.45 -18.99
C VAL A 66 27.68 39.33 -18.61
N GLY A 67 28.40 38.91 -17.58
CA GLY A 67 29.70 39.47 -17.14
C GLY A 67 29.60 40.36 -15.88
N GLY A 68 30.54 40.35 -14.94
CA GLY A 68 31.72 39.48 -14.76
C GLY A 68 32.43 39.83 -13.43
N GLY A 69 32.94 38.84 -12.70
CA GLY A 69 33.41 39.03 -11.31
C GLY A 69 34.89 39.45 -11.16
N ARG A 70 35.23 40.00 -9.99
CA ARG A 70 36.59 40.07 -9.41
C ARG A 70 36.60 40.46 -7.93
N ASP A 71 37.06 39.53 -7.09
CA ASP A 71 37.82 39.81 -5.85
C ASP A 71 39.23 40.37 -6.21
N PRO A 72 40.10 40.89 -5.30
CA PRO A 72 40.19 40.50 -3.88
C PRO A 72 40.72 41.51 -2.81
N TYR A 73 40.75 41.01 -1.56
CA TYR A 73 41.57 41.39 -0.39
C TYR A 73 41.48 42.79 0.25
N GLY A 74 41.26 42.80 1.57
CA GLY A 74 41.56 43.92 2.48
C GLY A 74 41.64 43.45 3.94
N THR A 75 42.72 43.75 4.66
CA THR A 75 43.01 43.27 6.03
C THR A 75 43.36 44.39 7.01
N GLY A 76 42.96 44.20 8.28
CA GLY A 76 43.11 45.12 9.42
C GLY A 76 41.75 45.26 10.14
N GLY A 77 41.59 45.08 11.45
CA GLY A 77 42.46 45.41 12.58
C GLY A 77 41.93 46.71 13.21
N GLY A 78 41.61 46.84 14.50
CA GLY A 78 41.76 45.98 15.68
C GLY A 78 42.01 46.87 16.90
N ARG A 79 41.42 46.60 18.08
CA ARG A 79 41.70 47.28 19.37
C ARG A 79 40.88 46.68 20.54
N ASP A 80 41.57 46.29 21.61
CA ASP A 80 40.99 46.14 22.95
C ASP A 80 40.95 47.50 23.69
N PRO A 81 40.27 47.56 24.85
CA PRO A 81 40.98 48.07 26.03
C PRO A 81 40.77 47.23 27.33
N TYR A 82 41.82 47.23 28.15
CA TYR A 82 41.92 46.75 29.56
C TYR A 82 40.79 47.28 30.47
N GLY A 83 40.44 46.68 31.62
CA GLY A 83 40.95 45.55 32.42
C GLY A 83 40.15 45.49 33.76
N GLY A 84 40.41 44.69 34.80
CA GLY A 84 41.41 43.65 35.09
C GLY A 84 41.36 43.25 36.59
N ARG A 85 42.24 42.30 37.02
CA ARG A 85 42.42 41.66 38.36
C ARG A 85 41.61 40.36 38.58
N THR A 86 42.15 39.14 38.68
CA THR A 86 43.33 38.51 39.37
C THR A 86 43.08 38.01 40.80
N ASN A 87 43.11 36.68 40.98
CA ASN A 87 43.87 35.99 42.04
C ASN A 87 44.13 34.53 41.62
N GLY A 88 45.15 33.87 42.18
CA GLY A 88 45.75 32.63 41.64
C GLY A 88 45.84 31.41 42.59
N PRO A 89 46.42 30.29 42.12
CA PRO A 89 46.44 28.96 42.77
C PRO A 89 47.76 28.69 43.55
N PRO A 90 48.06 27.43 44.02
CA PRO A 90 48.82 26.49 43.15
C PRO A 90 48.67 24.95 43.41
N GLY A 91 49.16 24.14 42.45
CA GLY A 91 49.69 22.76 42.66
C GLY A 91 48.82 21.57 42.23
N GLY A 92 49.34 20.44 41.68
CA GLY A 92 50.70 20.20 41.12
C GLY A 92 51.12 18.71 40.98
N GLY A 93 51.62 18.30 39.80
CA GLY A 93 52.32 17.00 39.54
C GLY A 93 51.42 15.75 39.28
N GLY A 94 51.90 14.65 38.67
CA GLY A 94 53.17 14.40 37.96
C GLY A 94 53.56 12.91 37.84
N TYR A 95 54.30 12.52 36.77
CA TYR A 95 55.00 11.24 36.54
C TYR A 95 54.17 9.94 36.31
N ALA A 96 54.73 8.78 35.91
CA ALA A 96 55.58 8.41 34.76
C ALA A 96 55.86 6.88 34.76
N GLY A 97 56.20 6.27 33.61
CA GLY A 97 56.93 4.98 33.56
C GLY A 97 56.43 3.86 32.61
N GLY A 98 57.35 3.26 31.86
CA GLY A 98 57.24 1.92 31.25
C GLY A 98 58.16 0.91 31.95
N PRO A 99 58.28 -0.35 31.48
CA PRO A 99 59.35 -0.66 30.51
C PRO A 99 58.95 -1.74 29.45
N ALA A 100 59.92 -2.34 28.77
CA ALA A 100 59.77 -3.27 27.64
C ALA A 100 60.68 -4.50 27.74
N ASP A 101 60.44 -5.53 26.89
CA ASP A 101 61.36 -6.58 26.38
C ASP A 101 60.54 -7.67 25.60
N ASP A 102 61.03 -8.47 24.65
CA ASP A 102 62.27 -8.50 23.83
C ASP A 102 62.06 -9.50 22.63
N ARG A 103 62.98 -9.48 21.64
CA ARG A 103 63.36 -10.52 20.64
C ARG A 103 62.78 -10.50 19.20
N ARG A 104 63.74 -10.62 18.26
CA ARG A 104 63.67 -10.83 16.79
C ARG A 104 64.23 -12.27 16.49
N PRO A 105 64.68 -12.70 15.27
CA PRO A 105 64.67 -12.09 13.92
C PRO A 105 64.32 -13.02 12.73
N GLY A 106 64.21 -12.44 11.52
CA GLY A 106 64.21 -13.15 10.22
C GLY A 106 64.34 -12.19 9.02
N GLN A 107 65.38 -12.37 8.19
CA GLN A 107 65.78 -11.59 6.99
C GLN A 107 64.65 -11.45 5.94
N GLY A 108 64.58 -10.49 5.00
CA GLY A 108 65.56 -9.69 4.22
C GLY A 108 65.18 -9.81 2.72
N ARG A 109 65.42 -8.91 1.75
CA ARG A 109 66.25 -7.69 1.62
C ARG A 109 65.72 -6.82 0.44
N ASP A 110 66.08 -5.52 0.42
CA ASP A 110 66.46 -4.59 -0.67
C ASP A 110 65.75 -4.62 -2.06
N GLY A 111 65.53 -3.52 -2.79
CA GLY A 111 65.83 -2.09 -2.57
C GLY A 111 65.70 -1.23 -3.86
N TYR A 112 65.99 0.08 -3.76
CA TYR A 112 66.03 1.13 -4.83
C TYR A 112 64.67 1.53 -5.46
N ILE A 113 64.18 2.79 -5.48
CA ILE A 113 64.69 4.19 -5.67
C ILE A 113 64.31 4.74 -7.08
N GLY A 114 63.74 5.95 -7.11
CA GLY A 114 63.32 6.68 -8.32
C GLY A 114 64.46 7.47 -9.01
N PRO A 115 64.21 8.59 -9.74
CA PRO A 115 63.16 9.60 -9.50
C PRO A 115 62.24 9.88 -10.71
N GLY A 116 61.32 10.84 -10.57
CA GLY A 116 60.43 11.30 -11.64
C GLY A 116 60.77 12.68 -12.21
N LEU A 117 60.07 13.08 -13.26
CA LEU A 117 60.00 14.44 -13.83
C LEU A 117 58.58 14.71 -14.32
N GLY A 118 58.10 15.94 -14.18
CA GLY A 118 56.77 16.35 -14.65
C GLY A 118 56.82 17.34 -15.81
N ARG A 119 55.80 17.33 -16.67
CA ARG A 119 55.50 18.46 -17.56
C ARG A 119 54.01 18.51 -17.91
N SER A 120 53.51 19.72 -18.12
CA SER A 120 52.12 20.01 -18.48
C SER A 120 51.84 19.90 -19.98
N GLY A 121 50.58 19.62 -20.34
CA GLY A 121 50.08 19.62 -21.71
C GLY A 121 48.55 19.67 -21.71
N VAL A 122 47.96 20.50 -22.58
CA VAL A 122 46.50 20.71 -22.69
C VAL A 122 46.00 20.10 -23.99
N GLY A 123 44.86 19.39 -23.97
CA GLY A 123 44.23 18.89 -25.20
C GLY A 123 43.01 17.99 -24.98
N ILE A 124 41.82 18.50 -25.36
CA ILE A 124 40.52 17.82 -25.48
C ILE A 124 39.78 18.52 -26.64
N PRO A 125 38.90 17.88 -27.45
CA PRO A 125 38.63 16.44 -27.66
C PRO A 125 38.87 16.00 -29.13
N ALA A 126 38.69 14.69 -29.43
CA ALA A 126 37.94 14.25 -30.63
C ALA A 126 37.70 12.72 -30.67
N GLY A 127 36.48 12.32 -31.07
CA GLY A 127 36.25 11.35 -32.15
C GLY A 127 36.63 9.87 -31.98
N GLY A 128 35.62 9.04 -31.73
CA GLY A 128 35.37 7.81 -32.52
C GLY A 128 36.30 6.61 -32.36
N TYR A 129 35.79 5.55 -31.72
CA TYR A 129 36.30 4.19 -31.89
C TYR A 129 35.29 3.34 -32.66
N GLY A 130 35.62 3.04 -33.92
CA GLY A 130 35.16 1.80 -34.56
C GLY A 130 35.89 0.61 -33.94
N GLY A 131 35.24 -0.56 -33.92
CA GLY A 131 35.79 -1.74 -33.24
C GLY A 131 36.84 -2.50 -34.04
N SER A 132 37.60 -3.35 -33.35
CA SER A 132 38.24 -4.54 -33.91
C SER A 132 38.38 -5.61 -32.84
N ASP A 133 38.49 -6.85 -33.30
CA ASP A 133 38.65 -8.12 -32.58
C ASP A 133 39.63 -8.13 -31.40
N PHE A 134 39.51 -9.13 -30.51
CA PHE A 134 40.49 -10.23 -30.51
C PHE A 134 40.00 -11.52 -29.81
N ARG A 135 40.56 -12.63 -30.32
CA ARG A 135 40.55 -14.06 -29.93
C ARG A 135 40.86 -14.32 -28.43
N SER A 136 40.63 -15.50 -27.82
CA SER A 136 39.90 -16.77 -28.11
C SER A 136 40.06 -17.73 -26.89
N GLN A 137 39.64 -19.00 -27.00
CA GLN A 137 39.68 -20.12 -26.01
C GLN A 137 38.59 -20.01 -24.91
N GLY A 138 37.82 -21.04 -24.52
CA GLY A 138 37.84 -22.50 -24.78
C GLY A 138 38.09 -23.26 -23.46
N TYR A 139 37.41 -24.33 -23.02
CA TYR A 139 36.42 -25.30 -23.56
C TYR A 139 35.39 -25.62 -22.41
N GLY A 140 34.27 -26.37 -22.55
CA GLY A 140 33.62 -26.99 -23.71
C GLY A 140 32.38 -27.85 -23.30
N ASN A 141 31.65 -28.36 -24.31
CA ASN A 141 30.98 -29.68 -24.46
C ASN A 141 30.55 -30.51 -23.21
N TYR A 142 29.39 -31.21 -23.15
CA TYR A 142 28.53 -31.84 -24.18
C TYR A 142 27.02 -31.63 -23.84
N GLY A 143 26.02 -31.91 -24.69
CA GLY A 143 26.01 -32.44 -26.07
C GLY A 143 24.58 -32.56 -26.66
N THR A 144 24.47 -32.94 -27.94
CA THR A 144 23.22 -33.14 -28.72
C THR A 144 22.83 -34.64 -28.81
N PRO A 145 21.57 -35.02 -29.15
CA PRO A 145 21.01 -35.05 -30.54
C PRO A 145 19.49 -34.66 -30.59
N SER A 146 18.71 -34.80 -31.69
CA SER A 146 18.84 -34.43 -33.12
C SER A 146 17.60 -34.96 -33.90
N ASN A 147 17.08 -34.22 -34.90
CA ASN A 147 16.06 -34.66 -35.89
C ASN A 147 14.66 -35.00 -35.33
N GLY A 148 13.54 -35.01 -36.08
CA GLY A 148 13.26 -34.65 -37.49
C GLY A 148 11.71 -34.60 -37.75
N PRO A 149 11.20 -34.15 -38.92
CA PRO A 149 9.80 -33.69 -39.04
C PRO A 149 8.83 -34.53 -39.94
N GLY A 150 7.52 -34.46 -39.65
CA GLY A 150 6.45 -34.34 -40.67
C GLY A 150 5.30 -35.37 -40.73
N GLN A 151 4.23 -34.95 -41.44
CA GLN A 151 3.18 -35.73 -42.16
C GLN A 151 1.86 -36.19 -41.46
N ASN A 152 0.81 -35.35 -41.58
CA ASN A 152 -0.40 -35.53 -42.43
C ASN A 152 -1.49 -36.64 -42.23
N LEU A 153 -2.76 -36.17 -42.38
CA LEU A 153 -4.02 -36.79 -42.90
C LEU A 153 -5.09 -37.42 -41.92
N PRO A 154 -6.40 -37.47 -42.30
CA PRO A 154 -7.60 -37.48 -41.40
C PRO A 154 -8.68 -38.54 -41.84
N PRO A 155 -10.04 -38.34 -41.86
CA PRO A 155 -11.03 -37.54 -41.09
C PRO A 155 -12.26 -38.39 -40.56
N GLN A 156 -13.39 -37.72 -40.23
CA GLN A 156 -14.75 -38.24 -39.86
C GLN A 156 -14.92 -38.76 -38.41
N GLY A 157 -16.09 -38.67 -37.74
CA GLY A 157 -17.40 -38.05 -38.04
C GLY A 157 -18.37 -38.09 -36.82
N GLY A 158 -19.48 -37.34 -36.82
CA GLY A 158 -20.53 -37.35 -35.77
C GLY A 158 -21.67 -38.38 -36.02
N PRO A 159 -22.89 -38.28 -35.44
CA PRO A 159 -23.46 -37.18 -34.62
C PRO A 159 -24.34 -37.64 -33.40
N GLY A 160 -25.15 -36.73 -32.83
CA GLY A 160 -26.28 -37.01 -31.90
C GLY A 160 -25.95 -36.77 -30.42
N GLN A 161 -26.50 -35.81 -29.64
CA GLN A 161 -27.85 -35.21 -29.46
C GLN A 161 -28.80 -35.94 -28.50
N ASN A 162 -29.41 -35.14 -27.61
CA ASN A 162 -30.61 -35.38 -26.79
C ASN A 162 -30.51 -36.41 -25.64
N ALA A 163 -31.22 -36.26 -24.52
CA ALA A 163 -31.89 -35.10 -23.88
C ALA A 163 -32.24 -35.47 -22.41
N SER A 164 -32.86 -34.54 -21.66
CA SER A 164 -33.77 -34.75 -20.50
C SER A 164 -33.73 -36.08 -19.72
N GLY A 165 -33.59 -36.14 -18.39
CA GLY A 165 -33.75 -35.10 -17.37
C GLY A 165 -34.58 -35.64 -16.17
N GLN A 166 -34.51 -34.94 -15.04
CA GLN A 166 -35.43 -35.03 -13.88
C GLN A 166 -35.67 -36.38 -13.18
N GLY A 167 -35.07 -36.51 -11.99
CA GLY A 167 -35.87 -36.67 -10.77
C GLY A 167 -36.01 -38.09 -10.20
N GLY A 168 -36.28 -38.16 -8.88
CA GLY A 168 -36.53 -39.40 -8.15
C GLY A 168 -35.72 -39.52 -6.87
N SER A 169 -36.19 -38.86 -5.79
CA SER A 169 -35.74 -39.12 -4.42
C SER A 169 -36.09 -40.55 -3.99
N GLY A 170 -35.34 -41.12 -3.05
CA GLY A 170 -35.66 -42.42 -2.48
C GLY A 170 -34.61 -42.91 -1.49
N ASP A 171 -34.78 -42.56 -0.22
CA ASP A 171 -34.14 -43.29 0.89
C ASP A 171 -34.65 -44.74 0.93
N ASP A 172 -33.82 -45.70 1.35
CA ASP A 172 -33.93 -46.29 2.70
C ASP A 172 -33.01 -47.53 2.90
N GLY A 173 -32.83 -47.91 4.17
CA GLY A 173 -33.15 -49.30 4.51
C GLY A 173 -32.04 -50.36 4.72
N TYR A 174 -31.27 -50.21 5.79
CA TYR A 174 -30.85 -51.30 6.71
C TYR A 174 -30.39 -52.69 6.20
N GLY A 175 -29.08 -52.95 6.35
CA GLY A 175 -28.58 -54.17 7.03
C GLY A 175 -28.65 -55.52 6.28
N ARG A 176 -28.17 -56.63 6.85
CA ARG A 176 -27.23 -56.88 7.97
C ARG A 176 -26.87 -58.38 7.95
N ASP A 177 -25.73 -58.77 8.53
CA ASP A 177 -25.41 -60.16 8.94
C ASP A 177 -25.30 -61.21 7.78
N ASP A 178 -24.51 -62.30 7.82
CA ASP A 178 -23.33 -62.72 8.62
C ASP A 178 -22.74 -64.02 7.96
N ARG A 179 -21.59 -64.54 8.45
CA ARG A 179 -21.08 -65.95 8.37
C ARG A 179 -20.19 -66.43 7.19
N SER A 180 -18.87 -66.34 7.45
CA SER A 180 -17.97 -67.46 7.80
C SER A 180 -17.73 -68.71 6.91
N ARG A 181 -16.46 -69.19 6.93
CA ARG A 181 -15.84 -70.39 6.28
C ARG A 181 -15.80 -70.30 4.74
N GLY A 182 -14.81 -70.80 3.99
CA GLY A 182 -13.79 -71.87 4.13
C GLY A 182 -13.69 -72.57 2.73
N GLU A 183 -12.69 -73.33 2.29
CA GLU A 183 -11.45 -73.85 2.87
C GLU A 183 -10.50 -74.40 1.74
N ASN A 184 -9.16 -74.36 1.93
CA ASN A 184 -8.02 -75.12 1.33
C ASN A 184 -8.01 -75.82 -0.07
N GLY A 185 -6.88 -75.65 -0.81
CA GLY A 185 -6.28 -76.56 -1.83
C GLY A 185 -5.05 -75.90 -2.54
N ARG A 186 -3.81 -76.44 -2.72
CA ARG A 186 -3.17 -77.75 -3.11
C ARG A 186 -2.99 -77.96 -4.64
N GLU A 187 -1.94 -78.59 -5.24
CA GLU A 187 -0.51 -79.06 -4.96
C GLU A 187 0.03 -79.71 -6.31
N GLU A 188 1.31 -79.97 -6.72
CA GLU A 188 2.71 -79.63 -6.34
C GLU A 188 3.11 -78.28 -7.04
N GLY A 189 3.99 -78.10 -8.06
CA GLY A 189 5.05 -78.96 -8.62
C GLY A 189 5.94 -78.42 -9.75
N GLY A 190 7.07 -79.13 -9.97
CA GLY A 190 8.09 -78.88 -11.02
C GLY A 190 9.22 -77.90 -10.59
N ARG A 191 10.47 -78.27 -10.26
CA ARG A 191 11.49 -79.20 -10.84
C ARG A 191 11.95 -78.77 -12.25
N ARG A 192 13.24 -78.70 -12.61
CA ARG A 192 14.55 -78.94 -11.93
C ARG A 192 15.70 -78.47 -12.85
N ARG A 193 16.78 -77.88 -12.31
CA ARG A 193 18.20 -78.20 -12.69
C ARG A 193 19.20 -77.49 -11.76
N ALA A 194 20.44 -77.98 -11.72
CA ALA A 194 21.46 -77.56 -10.75
C ALA A 194 22.91 -77.76 -11.25
N GLY A 195 23.84 -77.10 -10.56
CA GLY A 195 25.30 -77.31 -10.62
C GLY A 195 26.09 -76.08 -11.11
N SER A 196 27.39 -75.93 -10.83
CA SER A 196 28.27 -76.52 -9.79
C SER A 196 29.68 -75.92 -9.94
N GLY A 197 30.41 -75.70 -8.84
CA GLY A 197 31.78 -75.14 -8.84
C GLY A 197 31.89 -73.89 -7.95
N ALA A 198 32.56 -73.82 -6.79
CA ALA A 198 33.64 -74.57 -6.14
C ALA A 198 35.07 -74.08 -6.45
N GLY A 199 35.81 -73.66 -5.39
CA GLY A 199 37.28 -73.55 -5.38
C GLY A 199 37.87 -72.21 -4.87
N GLY A 200 38.94 -72.31 -4.07
CA GLY A 200 39.95 -71.23 -3.91
C GLY A 200 39.84 -70.31 -2.69
N GLY A 201 40.57 -70.62 -1.60
CA GLY A 201 40.75 -69.73 -0.44
C GLY A 201 42.17 -69.18 -0.32
N GLY A 202 42.31 -67.84 -0.20
CA GLY A 202 43.59 -67.14 0.05
C GLY A 202 43.63 -66.45 1.42
N ARG A 203 44.81 -66.28 2.03
CA ARG A 203 44.96 -65.92 3.46
C ARG A 203 45.68 -64.57 3.69
N ARG A 204 45.03 -63.66 4.45
CA ARG A 204 45.62 -62.68 5.41
C ARG A 204 46.53 -61.58 4.78
N ARG A 205 46.68 -60.36 5.34
CA ARG A 205 46.20 -59.75 6.60
C ARG A 205 46.17 -58.20 6.50
N ALA A 206 45.15 -57.59 7.11
CA ALA A 206 45.13 -56.26 7.77
C ALA A 206 45.68 -54.98 7.07
N VAL A 207 44.77 -54.01 6.83
CA VAL A 207 44.82 -52.67 7.47
C VAL A 207 43.40 -52.31 7.96
N ARG A 208 43.27 -51.58 9.08
CA ARG A 208 41.98 -51.08 9.61
C ARG A 208 41.59 -49.75 8.97
N ARG A 209 40.30 -49.56 8.63
CA ARG A 209 39.54 -48.30 8.88
C ARG A 209 38.13 -48.64 9.36
N ARG A 210 37.45 -47.70 10.02
CA ARG A 210 36.25 -47.93 10.83
C ARG A 210 34.95 -47.78 10.04
N SER A 211 33.90 -48.40 10.58
CA SER A 211 32.49 -48.34 10.15
C SER A 211 31.84 -46.96 10.33
N LEU A 212 30.80 -46.70 9.54
CA LEU A 212 29.54 -46.17 10.07
C LEU A 212 28.36 -46.75 9.26
N GLY A 213 27.34 -47.29 9.92
CA GLY A 213 26.32 -48.11 9.25
C GLY A 213 25.03 -48.35 10.03
N THR A 214 24.64 -47.41 10.90
CA THR A 214 23.36 -47.40 11.64
C THR A 214 23.14 -46.00 12.19
N LEU A 215 22.09 -45.28 11.74
CA LEU A 215 21.43 -44.18 12.49
C LEU A 215 20.16 -43.63 11.77
N ILE A 216 19.30 -44.50 11.25
CA ILE A 216 17.92 -44.13 10.87
C ILE A 216 16.99 -45.07 11.66
N GLY A 217 16.33 -44.52 12.69
CA GLY A 217 15.56 -45.32 13.65
C GLY A 217 15.01 -44.52 14.85
N PRO A 218 15.86 -43.76 15.59
CA PRO A 218 15.39 -43.08 16.82
C PRO A 218 14.39 -41.94 16.58
N LEU A 219 14.47 -41.26 15.42
CA LEU A 219 13.72 -40.01 15.18
C LEU A 219 12.21 -40.21 15.01
N ALA A 220 11.78 -41.35 14.46
CA ALA A 220 10.35 -41.62 14.22
C ALA A 220 9.57 -41.88 15.53
N GLY A 221 10.19 -42.59 16.48
CA GLY A 221 9.56 -42.91 17.77
C GLY A 221 9.28 -41.68 18.64
N ALA A 222 10.18 -40.69 18.62
CA ALA A 222 10.00 -39.45 19.38
C ALA A 222 8.79 -38.63 18.91
N ILE A 223 8.56 -38.56 17.60
CA ILE A 223 7.41 -37.84 17.02
C ILE A 223 6.10 -38.58 17.36
N GLY A 224 6.07 -39.91 17.21
CA GLY A 224 4.90 -40.72 17.58
C GLY A 224 4.52 -40.59 19.06
N LEU A 225 5.50 -40.61 19.96
CA LEU A 225 5.26 -40.44 21.40
C LEU A 225 4.78 -39.02 21.76
N ALA A 226 5.33 -37.99 21.10
CA ALA A 226 4.89 -36.60 21.29
C ALA A 226 3.42 -36.40 20.84
N ILE A 227 3.01 -37.02 19.73
CA ILE A 227 1.62 -36.99 19.26
C ILE A 227 0.69 -37.72 20.23
N LEU A 228 1.07 -38.91 20.72
CA LEU A 228 0.26 -39.67 21.66
C LEU A 228 0.13 -38.99 23.03
N LEU A 229 1.20 -38.36 23.54
CA LEU A 229 1.14 -37.59 24.78
C LEU A 229 0.35 -36.27 24.61
N GLY A 230 0.49 -35.59 23.46
CA GLY A 230 -0.32 -34.42 23.13
C GLY A 230 -1.82 -34.73 23.06
N ALA A 231 -2.18 -35.84 22.41
CA ALA A 231 -3.56 -36.34 22.37
C ALA A 231 -4.07 -36.77 23.76
N GLY A 232 -3.23 -37.43 24.57
CA GLY A 232 -3.57 -37.86 25.92
C GLY A 232 -3.89 -36.71 26.89
N VAL A 233 -3.18 -35.57 26.77
CA VAL A 233 -3.48 -34.36 27.54
C VAL A 233 -4.80 -33.71 27.08
N TYR A 234 -5.10 -33.74 25.78
CA TYR A 234 -6.38 -33.25 25.25
C TYR A 234 -7.59 -34.09 25.70
N ALA A 235 -7.41 -35.41 25.85
CA ALA A 235 -8.46 -36.34 26.27
C ALA A 235 -8.81 -36.28 27.77
N LEU A 236 -7.94 -35.71 28.62
CA LEU A 236 -8.18 -35.55 30.06
C LEU A 236 -8.79 -34.19 30.44
N ALA A 237 -9.08 -33.34 29.46
CA ALA A 237 -9.87 -32.13 29.62
C ALA A 237 -11.30 -32.33 29.09
N GLY A 238 -12.17 -32.93 29.90
CA GLY A 238 -13.61 -32.89 29.65
C GLY A 238 -14.11 -31.44 29.51
N PRO A 239 -15.19 -31.19 28.73
CA PRO A 239 -15.51 -29.86 28.22
C PRO A 239 -15.73 -28.82 29.33
N ARG A 240 -14.73 -27.96 29.53
CA ARG A 240 -14.83 -26.70 30.29
C ARG A 240 -15.52 -25.65 29.40
N GLY A 241 -16.82 -25.80 29.19
CA GLY A 241 -17.59 -24.90 28.35
C GLY A 241 -19.07 -24.92 28.66
N CYS A 242 -19.79 -24.02 28.01
CA CYS A 242 -21.25 -24.03 27.94
C CYS A 242 -21.77 -25.28 27.19
N GLY A 243 -23.07 -25.55 27.29
CA GLY A 243 -23.73 -26.60 26.52
C GLY A 243 -23.86 -26.28 25.03
N SER A 244 -24.49 -27.17 24.26
CA SER A 244 -24.79 -26.96 22.84
C SER A 244 -25.77 -25.80 22.57
N ASP A 245 -26.48 -25.35 23.62
CA ASP A 245 -27.46 -24.27 23.71
C ASP A 245 -26.86 -22.88 23.98
N ALA A 246 -25.51 -22.77 24.03
CA ALA A 246 -24.81 -21.54 24.34
C ALA A 246 -25.10 -20.38 23.36
N ILE A 247 -25.19 -19.15 23.89
CA ILE A 247 -25.07 -17.93 23.07
C ILE A 247 -23.60 -17.80 22.68
N LYS A 248 -23.31 -17.94 21.39
CA LYS A 248 -21.95 -17.86 20.84
C LYS A 248 -21.69 -16.47 20.26
N LEU A 249 -20.61 -15.84 20.72
CA LEU A 249 -20.11 -14.58 20.19
C LEU A 249 -18.83 -14.81 19.39
N ASN A 250 -18.81 -14.33 18.15
CA ASN A 250 -17.63 -14.28 17.29
C ASN A 250 -16.97 -12.91 17.46
N VAL A 251 -15.74 -12.89 18.01
CA VAL A 251 -15.02 -11.66 18.35
C VAL A 251 -13.84 -11.48 17.39
N ALA A 252 -13.97 -10.56 16.43
CA ALA A 252 -12.90 -10.19 15.51
C ALA A 252 -12.05 -9.06 16.12
N ALA A 253 -10.80 -9.34 16.46
CA ALA A 253 -9.91 -8.37 17.10
C ALA A 253 -8.62 -8.14 16.29
N ALA A 254 -8.11 -6.91 16.29
CA ALA A 254 -6.85 -6.56 15.62
C ALA A 254 -5.69 -7.45 16.12
N PRO A 255 -4.76 -7.89 15.24
CA PRO A 255 -3.88 -9.03 15.55
C PRO A 255 -2.93 -8.79 16.74
N GLU A 256 -2.59 -7.54 17.04
CA GLU A 256 -1.74 -7.15 18.15
C GLU A 256 -2.45 -7.09 19.52
N ILE A 257 -3.76 -6.84 19.58
CA ILE A 257 -4.54 -6.86 20.84
C ILE A 257 -5.22 -8.21 21.07
N ALA A 258 -5.53 -8.96 20.01
CA ALA A 258 -6.21 -10.24 20.06
C ALA A 258 -5.66 -11.25 21.11
N PRO A 259 -4.35 -11.33 21.42
CA PRO A 259 -3.86 -12.21 22.48
C PRO A 259 -4.32 -11.81 23.90
N ALA A 260 -4.44 -10.50 24.19
CA ALA A 260 -4.95 -10.02 25.47
C ALA A 260 -6.47 -10.23 25.59
N ILE A 261 -7.23 -9.96 24.52
CA ILE A 261 -8.66 -10.28 24.46
C ILE A 261 -8.86 -11.79 24.70
N SER A 262 -8.10 -12.63 24.00
CA SER A 262 -8.12 -14.11 24.15
C SER A 262 -7.70 -14.61 25.53
N GLN A 263 -6.98 -13.81 26.33
CA GLN A 263 -6.64 -14.14 27.72
C GLN A 263 -7.83 -13.86 28.63
N VAL A 264 -8.45 -12.69 28.52
CA VAL A 264 -9.61 -12.29 29.35
C VAL A 264 -10.84 -13.13 29.02
N THR A 265 -11.08 -13.40 27.74
CA THR A 265 -12.21 -14.22 27.29
C THR A 265 -12.19 -15.65 27.86
N LYS A 266 -11.01 -16.23 28.12
CA LYS A 266 -10.92 -17.54 28.79
C LYS A 266 -11.46 -17.48 30.22
N SER A 267 -11.07 -16.45 30.99
CA SER A 267 -11.59 -16.23 32.35
C SER A 267 -13.10 -15.95 32.35
N PHE A 268 -13.61 -15.28 31.31
CA PHE A 268 -15.04 -15.02 31.12
C PHE A 268 -15.83 -16.29 30.79
N ASP A 269 -15.35 -17.11 29.85
CA ASP A 269 -15.95 -18.42 29.51
C ASP A 269 -15.92 -19.39 30.72
N ASP A 270 -14.79 -19.46 31.44
CA ASP A 270 -14.66 -20.27 32.67
C ASP A 270 -15.61 -19.80 33.79
N ALA A 271 -15.95 -18.50 33.84
CA ALA A 271 -16.90 -17.92 34.79
C ALA A 271 -18.38 -18.20 34.43
N ARG A 272 -18.68 -18.71 33.22
CA ARG A 272 -20.01 -19.14 32.78
C ARG A 272 -21.11 -18.08 32.95
N HIS A 273 -20.82 -16.86 32.52
CA HIS A 273 -21.83 -15.79 32.44
C HIS A 273 -23.03 -16.23 31.60
N SER A 274 -24.23 -15.74 31.92
CA SER A 274 -25.48 -16.17 31.29
C SER A 274 -26.43 -15.01 30.97
N VAL A 275 -27.06 -15.07 29.80
CA VAL A 275 -28.15 -14.18 29.37
C VAL A 275 -29.40 -15.02 29.14
N ASN A 276 -30.55 -14.59 29.66
CA ASN A 276 -31.84 -15.28 29.50
C ASN A 276 -31.80 -16.80 29.82
N GLY A 277 -30.98 -17.18 30.80
CA GLY A 277 -30.76 -18.58 31.21
C GLY A 277 -29.77 -19.37 30.36
N LYS A 278 -29.37 -18.87 29.19
CA LYS A 278 -28.37 -19.48 28.30
C LYS A 278 -26.96 -19.05 28.72
N CYS A 279 -26.02 -20.00 28.73
CA CYS A 279 -24.61 -19.75 28.99
C CYS A 279 -23.97 -19.02 27.78
N VAL A 280 -23.14 -18.01 28.02
CA VAL A 280 -22.43 -17.24 26.99
C VAL A 280 -21.03 -17.82 26.76
N GLN A 281 -20.64 -17.95 25.50
CA GLN A 281 -19.29 -18.36 25.10
C GLN A 281 -18.74 -17.45 24.00
N ALA A 282 -17.53 -16.90 24.17
CA ALA A 282 -16.94 -15.99 23.19
C ALA A 282 -15.69 -16.57 22.52
N THR A 283 -15.68 -16.60 21.18
CA THR A 283 -14.55 -17.09 20.37
C THR A 283 -13.80 -15.91 19.77
N VAL A 284 -12.57 -15.67 20.26
CA VAL A 284 -11.70 -14.59 19.79
C VAL A 284 -10.86 -15.04 18.61
N LYS A 285 -10.81 -14.20 17.57
CA LYS A 285 -10.04 -14.40 16.35
C LYS A 285 -9.26 -13.14 15.99
N ALA A 286 -7.97 -13.31 15.66
CA ALA A 286 -7.18 -12.24 15.05
C ALA A 286 -7.68 -11.98 13.62
N SER A 287 -8.01 -10.73 13.31
CA SER A 287 -8.67 -10.29 12.07
C SER A 287 -8.00 -9.02 11.54
N ASP A 288 -7.91 -8.88 10.22
CA ASP A 288 -7.37 -7.69 9.54
C ASP A 288 -8.40 -6.54 9.59
N PRO A 289 -8.13 -5.39 10.24
CA PRO A 289 -9.09 -4.29 10.32
C PRO A 289 -9.56 -3.79 8.95
N ALA A 290 -8.66 -3.79 7.95
CA ALA A 290 -8.99 -3.42 6.57
C ALA A 290 -9.93 -4.45 5.92
N GLY A 291 -9.56 -5.74 5.93
CA GLY A 291 -10.42 -6.82 5.44
C GLY A 291 -11.78 -6.89 6.12
N MET A 292 -11.82 -6.73 7.45
CA MET A 292 -13.07 -6.70 8.21
C MET A 292 -13.93 -5.48 7.89
N SER A 293 -13.32 -4.31 7.68
CA SER A 293 -14.05 -3.12 7.24
C SER A 293 -14.71 -3.32 5.87
N THR A 294 -14.11 -4.11 4.97
CA THR A 294 -14.72 -4.45 3.67
C THR A 294 -15.98 -5.31 3.86
N VAL A 295 -15.90 -6.35 4.69
CA VAL A 295 -17.04 -7.24 5.01
C VAL A 295 -18.19 -6.48 5.66
N LEU A 296 -17.90 -5.68 6.69
CA LEU A 296 -18.90 -4.89 7.42
C LEU A 296 -19.52 -3.76 6.57
N SER A 297 -18.74 -3.14 5.68
CA SER A 297 -19.23 -2.15 4.70
C SER A 297 -20.13 -2.76 3.62
N GLY A 298 -20.07 -4.09 3.42
CA GLY A 298 -20.81 -4.79 2.39
C GLY A 298 -20.07 -4.93 1.06
N GLY A 299 -18.75 -4.66 1.02
CA GLY A 299 -17.88 -4.82 -0.16
C GLY A 299 -17.55 -6.28 -0.51
N GLY A 300 -18.48 -7.21 -0.29
CA GLY A 300 -18.30 -8.65 -0.50
C GLY A 300 -17.54 -9.37 0.63
N SER A 301 -17.26 -10.65 0.40
CA SER A 301 -16.58 -11.54 1.36
C SER A 301 -15.07 -11.53 1.17
N VAL A 302 -14.31 -11.29 2.24
CA VAL A 302 -12.84 -11.35 2.23
C VAL A 302 -12.37 -12.76 2.63
N PRO A 303 -11.47 -13.42 1.85
CA PRO A 303 -11.00 -14.77 2.18
C PRO A 303 -10.35 -14.84 3.57
N GLY A 304 -10.89 -15.70 4.42
CA GLY A 304 -10.43 -15.86 5.79
C GLY A 304 -11.11 -14.93 6.80
N GLU A 305 -12.00 -14.03 6.39
CA GLU A 305 -12.89 -13.25 7.28
C GLU A 305 -14.35 -13.69 7.20
N ALA A 306 -15.14 -13.31 8.21
CA ALA A 306 -16.56 -13.64 8.36
C ALA A 306 -17.23 -12.60 9.26
N ASP A 307 -18.53 -12.33 9.09
CA ASP A 307 -19.24 -11.32 9.89
C ASP A 307 -19.14 -11.65 11.41
N PRO A 308 -18.59 -10.74 12.23
CA PRO A 308 -18.43 -10.91 13.66
C PRO A 308 -19.67 -10.42 14.43
N ASP A 309 -19.79 -10.83 15.69
CA ASP A 309 -20.78 -10.27 16.62
C ASP A 309 -20.19 -9.05 17.37
N VAL A 310 -18.87 -9.10 17.63
CA VAL A 310 -18.08 -8.03 18.25
C VAL A 310 -16.83 -7.77 17.40
N TRP A 311 -16.57 -6.51 17.08
CA TRP A 311 -15.38 -6.06 16.36
C TRP A 311 -14.53 -5.14 17.25
N ILE A 312 -13.23 -5.41 17.30
CA ILE A 312 -12.21 -4.61 18.01
C ILE A 312 -11.10 -4.28 16.99
N PRO A 313 -11.31 -3.27 16.12
CA PRO A 313 -10.27 -2.80 15.20
C PRO A 313 -9.11 -2.15 15.97
N ASP A 314 -8.03 -1.78 15.27
CA ASP A 314 -6.95 -0.99 15.88
C ASP A 314 -7.41 0.43 16.24
N SER A 315 -8.33 1.02 15.46
CA SER A 315 -8.93 2.30 15.79
C SER A 315 -10.39 2.49 15.33
N SER A 316 -11.11 3.38 16.03
CA SER A 316 -12.43 3.92 15.65
C SER A 316 -12.46 4.65 14.30
N LEU A 317 -11.29 4.96 13.72
CA LEU A 317 -11.16 5.40 12.32
C LEU A 317 -11.75 4.37 11.33
N TRP A 318 -11.58 3.06 11.56
CA TRP A 318 -12.22 2.04 10.71
C TRP A 318 -13.73 1.99 10.90
N VAL A 319 -14.20 2.10 12.15
CA VAL A 319 -15.64 2.13 12.46
C VAL A 319 -16.31 3.33 11.79
N THR A 320 -15.62 4.46 11.75
CA THR A 320 -16.03 5.68 11.04
C THR A 320 -16.20 5.44 9.54
N MET A 321 -15.21 4.83 8.89
CA MET A 321 -15.29 4.50 7.45
C MET A 321 -16.37 3.45 7.15
N VAL A 322 -16.51 2.41 7.97
CA VAL A 322 -17.60 1.42 7.79
C VAL A 322 -18.97 2.09 7.87
N ARG A 323 -19.18 2.95 8.85
CA ARG A 323 -20.44 3.67 9.07
C ARG A 323 -20.70 4.81 8.08
N SER A 324 -19.81 5.07 7.12
CA SER A 324 -20.11 5.91 5.96
C SER A 324 -20.95 5.16 4.89
N THR A 325 -21.04 3.83 4.99
CA THR A 325 -21.85 2.98 4.09
C THR A 325 -23.21 2.65 4.69
N ALA A 326 -24.21 2.38 3.84
CA ALA A 326 -25.56 2.06 4.32
C ALA A 326 -25.63 0.78 5.19
N LYS A 327 -24.90 -0.30 4.82
CA LYS A 327 -24.83 -1.53 5.64
C LYS A 327 -24.13 -1.25 6.97
N GLY A 328 -22.97 -0.60 6.93
CA GLY A 328 -22.19 -0.33 8.14
C GLY A 328 -22.90 0.63 9.09
N ALA A 329 -23.61 1.64 8.58
CA ALA A 329 -24.37 2.58 9.38
C ALA A 329 -25.53 1.93 10.16
N SER A 330 -26.15 0.87 9.62
CA SER A 330 -27.25 0.17 10.28
C SER A 330 -26.79 -0.95 11.24
N SER A 331 -25.69 -1.64 10.93
CA SER A 331 -25.28 -2.89 11.60
C SER A 331 -24.04 -2.77 12.50
N VAL A 332 -23.35 -1.63 12.52
CA VAL A 332 -22.13 -1.43 13.32
C VAL A 332 -22.28 -0.26 14.28
N HIS A 333 -22.25 -0.57 15.59
CA HIS A 333 -22.52 0.36 16.68
C HIS A 333 -21.30 0.50 17.58
N LEU A 334 -20.76 1.72 17.65
CA LEU A 334 -19.59 2.05 18.48
C LEU A 334 -19.99 2.24 19.94
N THR A 335 -19.40 1.48 20.87
CA THR A 335 -19.59 1.70 22.30
C THR A 335 -18.62 2.78 22.82
N PRO A 336 -18.84 3.36 24.03
CA PRO A 336 -17.89 4.29 24.62
C PRO A 336 -16.60 3.62 25.14
N THR A 337 -16.47 2.30 25.02
CA THR A 337 -15.37 1.53 25.64
C THR A 337 -14.18 1.38 24.69
N SER A 338 -13.14 2.18 24.94
CA SER A 338 -11.78 1.91 24.48
C SER A 338 -11.14 0.84 25.38
N LEU A 339 -10.46 -0.15 24.81
CA LEU A 339 -9.81 -1.24 25.55
C LEU A 339 -8.31 -0.99 25.81
N ALA A 340 -7.65 -0.33 24.87
CA ALA A 340 -6.23 -0.03 24.92
C ALA A 340 -5.93 1.28 24.16
N LYS A 341 -4.79 1.89 24.44
CA LYS A 341 -4.33 3.09 23.73
C LYS A 341 -2.89 2.96 23.28
N THR A 342 -2.61 3.36 22.05
CA THR A 342 -1.25 3.50 21.54
C THR A 342 -1.14 4.81 20.74
N PRO A 343 -0.45 5.83 21.27
CA PRO A 343 -0.04 7.00 20.51
C PRO A 343 0.67 6.60 19.21
N ILE A 344 0.41 7.35 18.14
CA ILE A 344 1.19 7.28 16.91
C ILE A 344 2.44 8.14 17.14
N VAL A 345 3.61 7.51 17.17
CA VAL A 345 4.90 8.14 17.48
C VAL A 345 5.81 8.15 16.26
N VAL A 346 6.81 9.02 16.29
CA VAL A 346 7.87 9.06 15.27
C VAL A 346 9.08 8.31 15.82
N ALA A 347 9.32 7.09 15.34
CA ALA A 347 10.41 6.25 15.81
C ALA A 347 11.67 6.39 14.94
N THR A 348 12.84 6.37 15.56
CA THR A 348 14.14 6.46 14.86
C THR A 348 15.24 5.71 15.63
N SER A 349 16.41 5.51 15.02
CA SER A 349 17.50 4.78 15.68
C SER A 349 18.00 5.54 16.93
N ARG A 350 18.36 4.79 17.99
CA ARG A 350 18.77 5.35 19.28
C ARG A 350 19.86 6.44 19.20
N THR A 351 20.82 6.35 18.27
CA THR A 351 21.86 7.40 18.12
C THR A 351 21.31 8.69 17.51
N PHE A 352 20.33 8.61 16.59
CA PHE A 352 19.73 9.81 16.00
C PHE A 352 18.81 10.51 17.02
N ALA A 353 18.02 9.76 17.79
CA ALA A 353 17.26 10.31 18.92
C ALA A 353 18.19 10.94 19.97
N ASN A 354 19.29 10.28 20.33
CA ASN A 354 20.28 10.84 21.26
C ASN A 354 20.97 12.11 20.70
N LYS A 355 21.17 12.23 19.38
CA LYS A 355 21.66 13.47 18.75
C LYS A 355 20.67 14.60 18.95
N ILE A 356 19.41 14.40 18.56
CA ILE A 356 18.32 15.38 18.72
C ILE A 356 18.22 15.86 20.18
N HIS A 357 18.22 14.93 21.14
CA HIS A 357 18.17 15.28 22.56
C HIS A 357 19.45 15.96 23.07
N GLY A 358 20.63 15.57 22.58
CA GLY A 358 21.91 16.19 22.94
C GLY A 358 22.07 17.62 22.43
N GLU A 359 21.44 17.94 21.29
CA GLU A 359 21.33 19.29 20.74
C GLU A 359 20.22 20.14 21.41
N GLY A 360 19.57 19.61 22.46
CA GLY A 360 18.52 20.29 23.22
C GLY A 360 17.17 20.38 22.51
N ILE A 361 17.04 19.71 21.35
CA ILE A 361 15.89 19.85 20.46
C ILE A 361 14.67 19.14 21.06
N ARG A 362 13.54 19.84 21.05
CA ARG A 362 12.21 19.25 21.26
C ARG A 362 11.64 18.88 19.89
N PRO A 363 11.31 17.60 19.62
CA PRO A 363 10.68 17.22 18.36
C PRO A 363 9.36 17.97 18.15
N THR A 364 9.13 18.39 16.91
CA THR A 364 7.85 18.91 16.41
C THR A 364 7.52 18.18 15.11
N TRP A 365 6.24 18.04 14.77
CA TRP A 365 5.80 17.44 13.52
C TRP A 365 6.31 18.23 12.31
N ASP A 366 6.25 19.57 12.38
CA ASP A 366 6.76 20.47 11.34
C ASP A 366 8.25 20.24 11.04
N MET A 367 9.10 20.20 12.07
CA MET A 367 10.53 19.93 11.94
C MET A 367 10.79 18.54 11.35
N LEU A 368 10.04 17.54 11.81
CA LEU A 368 10.21 16.16 11.36
C LEU A 368 9.79 15.99 9.89
N LEU A 369 8.68 16.59 9.45
CA LEU A 369 8.29 16.58 8.04
C LEU A 369 9.33 17.27 7.16
N LYS A 370 9.81 18.46 7.54
CA LYS A 370 10.80 19.24 6.78
C LYS A 370 12.18 18.58 6.65
N ALA A 371 12.58 17.75 7.63
CA ALA A 371 13.83 16.99 7.56
C ALA A 371 13.78 15.79 6.58
N THR A 372 12.58 15.32 6.22
CA THR A 372 12.39 14.11 5.41
C THR A 372 12.57 14.33 3.91
N ASP A 373 12.75 13.24 3.18
CA ASP A 373 12.68 13.17 1.72
C ASP A 373 11.25 13.17 1.14
N ALA A 374 10.21 13.21 1.98
CA ALA A 374 8.83 13.27 1.54
C ALA A 374 8.45 14.65 1.00
N LEU A 375 9.09 15.72 1.48
CA LEU A 375 9.01 17.05 0.91
C LEU A 375 10.18 17.28 -0.06
N ALA A 376 9.90 17.79 -1.26
CA ALA A 376 10.96 18.11 -2.22
C ALA A 376 11.89 19.19 -1.64
N ALA A 377 13.20 19.04 -1.84
CA ALA A 377 14.23 19.86 -1.19
C ALA A 377 14.03 21.37 -1.44
N GLY A 378 13.53 22.07 -0.43
CA GLY A 378 13.13 23.47 -0.52
C GLY A 378 12.72 24.09 0.81
N ALA A 379 12.21 23.30 1.75
CA ALA A 379 11.96 23.71 3.13
C ALA A 379 13.26 23.80 3.97
N VAL A 380 14.16 24.70 3.57
CA VAL A 380 15.36 25.07 4.35
C VAL A 380 15.08 26.42 5.00
N SER A 381 14.50 26.41 6.19
CA SER A 381 14.46 27.61 7.03
C SER A 381 15.86 27.93 7.53
N LYS A 382 16.15 29.22 7.75
CA LYS A 382 17.47 29.69 8.21
C LYS A 382 17.86 29.22 9.63
N ASN A 383 16.94 28.52 10.32
CA ASN A 383 17.10 28.05 11.70
C ASN A 383 17.00 26.50 11.83
N ASP A 384 16.84 25.74 10.75
CA ASP A 384 16.53 24.30 10.85
C ASP A 384 17.76 23.47 11.27
N MET A 385 17.68 22.85 12.45
CA MET A 385 18.78 22.09 13.07
C MET A 385 18.99 20.68 12.47
N LEU A 386 18.04 20.20 11.66
CA LEU A 386 18.19 19.01 10.83
C LEU A 386 18.24 19.42 9.35
N PRO A 387 19.27 19.02 8.58
CA PRO A 387 19.31 19.31 7.14
C PRO A 387 18.15 18.64 6.39
N ALA A 388 17.62 19.32 5.38
CA ALA A 388 16.66 18.72 4.44
C ALA A 388 17.25 17.44 3.80
N ASN A 389 16.40 16.44 3.54
CA ASN A 389 16.76 15.10 3.07
C ASN A 389 17.74 14.31 3.98
N SER A 390 18.03 14.75 5.22
CA SER A 390 18.86 13.97 6.16
C SER A 390 18.17 12.73 6.73
N VAL A 391 16.85 12.66 6.55
CA VAL A 391 15.96 11.59 6.99
C VAL A 391 15.33 10.90 5.77
N HIS A 392 15.14 9.58 5.88
CA HIS A 392 14.22 8.84 5.03
C HIS A 392 12.94 8.52 5.80
N LEU A 393 11.78 8.92 5.27
CA LEU A 393 10.48 8.65 5.88
C LEU A 393 9.89 7.31 5.41
N GLN A 394 9.44 6.49 6.35
CA GLN A 394 8.55 5.36 6.07
C GLN A 394 7.28 5.44 6.93
N ILE A 395 6.14 5.01 6.38
CA ILE A 395 4.88 4.89 7.12
C ILE A 395 4.22 3.53 6.87
N LEU A 396 3.29 3.17 7.74
CA LEU A 396 2.38 2.06 7.49
C LEU A 396 1.42 2.40 6.33
N ASP A 397 1.10 1.43 5.49
CA ASP A 397 0.08 1.57 4.45
C ASP A 397 -1.28 1.91 5.10
N PRO A 398 -1.86 3.09 4.83
CA PRO A 398 -3.13 3.52 5.42
C PRO A 398 -4.31 2.70 4.88
N ASN A 399 -4.16 2.03 3.73
CA ASN A 399 -5.16 1.08 3.23
C ASN A 399 -5.16 -0.25 4.03
N ARG A 400 -4.28 -0.37 5.04
CA ARG A 400 -4.06 -1.59 5.84
C ARG A 400 -4.01 -1.37 7.36
N ASN A 401 -3.59 -0.20 7.83
CA ASN A 401 -3.34 0.06 9.25
C ASN A 401 -3.91 1.45 9.63
N ALA A 402 -4.62 1.58 10.76
CA ALA A 402 -5.05 2.90 11.23
C ALA A 402 -3.86 3.78 11.65
N GLY A 403 -2.73 3.17 12.02
CA GLY A 403 -1.47 3.90 12.22
C GLY A 403 -0.96 4.59 10.94
N GLY A 404 -1.30 4.06 9.77
CA GLY A 404 -1.09 4.73 8.48
C GLY A 404 -2.11 5.84 8.25
N ILE A 405 -3.41 5.55 8.44
CA ILE A 405 -4.50 6.53 8.29
C ILE A 405 -4.21 7.78 9.13
N GLY A 406 -3.89 7.60 10.41
CA GLY A 406 -3.55 8.68 11.32
C GLY A 406 -2.30 9.47 10.90
N ALA A 407 -1.32 8.86 10.24
CA ALA A 407 -0.16 9.57 9.70
C ALA A 407 -0.52 10.46 8.51
N VAL A 408 -1.40 9.98 7.61
CA VAL A 408 -1.87 10.75 6.44
C VAL A 408 -2.83 11.86 6.87
N VAL A 409 -3.75 11.59 7.80
CA VAL A 409 -4.63 12.61 8.38
C VAL A 409 -3.82 13.66 9.14
N MET A 410 -2.85 13.29 9.99
CA MET A 410 -1.92 14.25 10.58
C MET A 410 -1.21 15.11 9.54
N THR A 411 -0.79 14.52 8.41
CA THR A 411 -0.16 15.27 7.32
C THR A 411 -1.11 16.30 6.71
N ARG A 412 -2.42 16.02 6.62
CA ARG A 412 -3.42 17.00 6.18
C ARG A 412 -3.64 18.09 7.22
N GLU A 413 -3.78 17.73 8.50
CA GLU A 413 -3.96 18.67 9.61
C GLU A 413 -2.81 19.69 9.70
N LEU A 414 -1.57 19.22 9.51
CA LEU A 414 -0.36 20.06 9.53
C LEU A 414 -0.23 20.99 8.31
N LEU A 415 -1.04 20.80 7.26
CA LEU A 415 -1.11 21.66 6.09
C LEU A 415 -2.34 22.58 6.10
N GLN A 416 -3.19 22.54 7.14
CA GLN A 416 -4.32 23.46 7.26
C GLN A 416 -3.84 24.91 7.28
N GLY A 417 -4.40 25.73 6.39
CA GLY A 417 -4.05 27.15 6.25
C GLY A 417 -2.87 27.45 5.31
N ASP A 418 -2.15 26.44 4.79
CA ASP A 418 -1.19 26.67 3.71
C ASP A 418 -1.93 26.79 2.35
N PRO A 419 -1.76 27.88 1.58
CA PRO A 419 -2.40 28.02 0.28
C PRO A 419 -1.94 26.99 -0.78
N ASN A 420 -0.90 26.20 -0.49
CA ASN A 420 -0.35 25.14 -1.33
C ASN A 420 -0.60 23.74 -0.74
N ALA A 421 -1.52 23.59 0.22
CA ALA A 421 -1.79 22.32 0.92
C ALA A 421 -2.04 21.14 -0.03
N ASP A 422 -2.78 21.34 -1.12
CA ASP A 422 -3.08 20.28 -2.10
C ASP A 422 -1.84 19.88 -2.94
N PRO A 423 -1.09 20.80 -3.59
CA PRO A 423 0.21 20.49 -4.18
C PRO A 423 1.20 19.79 -3.23
N ILE A 424 1.32 20.26 -1.98
CA ILE A 424 2.26 19.72 -1.00
C ILE A 424 1.84 18.30 -0.59
N PHE A 425 0.57 18.09 -0.22
CA PHE A 425 0.02 16.78 0.12
C PHE A 425 0.20 15.80 -1.05
N THR A 426 -0.15 16.22 -2.27
CA THR A 426 0.02 15.44 -3.50
C THR A 426 1.48 15.01 -3.70
N GLN A 427 2.45 15.87 -3.38
CA GLN A 427 3.86 15.52 -3.49
C GLN A 427 4.31 14.54 -2.39
N ILE A 428 3.85 14.71 -1.15
CA ILE A 428 4.11 13.76 -0.06
C ILE A 428 3.56 12.38 -0.41
N VAL A 429 2.31 12.27 -0.86
CA VAL A 429 1.70 10.97 -1.22
C VAL A 429 2.48 10.27 -2.34
N ARG A 430 2.96 11.00 -3.36
CA ARG A 430 3.79 10.43 -4.44
C ARG A 430 5.17 9.99 -3.97
N ASN A 431 5.83 10.75 -3.10
CA ASN A 431 7.15 10.39 -2.57
C ASN A 431 7.06 9.17 -1.63
N VAL A 432 6.07 9.16 -0.73
CA VAL A 432 5.90 8.15 0.32
C VAL A 432 5.39 6.80 -0.21
N GLN A 433 4.80 6.72 -1.41
CA GLN A 433 4.39 5.45 -2.06
C GLN A 433 5.49 4.39 -2.16
N ASN A 434 6.76 4.80 -2.30
CA ASN A 434 7.91 3.90 -2.34
C ASN A 434 8.42 3.48 -0.95
N SER A 435 7.88 4.10 0.11
CA SER A 435 8.24 3.90 1.52
C SER A 435 7.11 3.29 2.37
N LEU A 436 6.02 2.84 1.74
CA LEU A 436 4.90 2.19 2.43
C LEU A 436 5.27 0.79 2.90
N SER A 437 4.79 0.42 4.08
CA SER A 437 4.93 -0.93 4.63
C SER A 437 3.57 -1.51 5.05
N PRO A 438 3.23 -2.75 4.67
CA PRO A 438 1.91 -3.32 4.95
C PRO A 438 1.69 -3.65 6.43
N THR A 439 2.76 -3.85 7.21
CA THR A 439 2.71 -4.13 8.65
C THR A 439 3.88 -3.46 9.39
N PRO A 440 3.77 -3.25 10.72
CA PRO A 440 4.89 -2.75 11.51
C PRO A 440 6.11 -3.67 11.49
N GLN A 441 5.93 -4.98 11.30
CA GLN A 441 7.04 -5.93 11.22
C GLN A 441 7.81 -5.80 9.89
N ALA A 442 7.11 -5.55 8.78
CA ALA A 442 7.76 -5.26 7.50
C ALA A 442 8.52 -3.92 7.55
N LEU A 443 7.90 -2.90 8.14
CA LEU A 443 8.51 -1.58 8.35
C LEU A 443 9.79 -1.65 9.21
N PHE A 444 9.75 -2.41 10.31
CA PHE A 444 10.93 -2.61 11.14
C PHE A 444 11.98 -3.55 10.53
N ALA A 445 11.62 -4.36 9.52
CA ALA A 445 12.60 -5.14 8.76
C ALA A 445 13.49 -4.26 7.87
N SER A 446 12.99 -3.13 7.34
CA SER A 446 13.78 -2.12 6.63
C SER A 446 14.47 -1.09 7.55
N PHE A 447 14.33 -1.20 8.87
CA PHE A 447 14.85 -0.24 9.85
C PHE A 447 16.36 -0.44 10.08
N HIS A 448 17.15 -0.12 9.06
CA HIS A 448 18.60 -0.17 9.06
C HIS A 448 19.19 1.24 9.11
N ARG A 449 20.43 1.35 9.62
CA ARG A 449 21.24 2.54 9.33
C ARG A 449 21.80 2.43 7.91
N ASP A 450 22.08 3.60 7.33
CA ASP A 450 22.67 3.76 5.99
C ASP A 450 21.73 3.51 4.80
N LEU A 451 20.58 4.20 4.80
CA LEU A 451 19.81 4.46 3.58
C LEU A 451 20.45 5.63 2.80
N HIS A 452 21.70 5.41 2.38
CA HIS A 452 22.63 6.40 1.80
C HIS A 452 22.92 7.57 2.76
N GLY A 453 23.46 7.26 3.94
CA GLY A 453 23.80 8.22 5.00
C GLY A 453 22.61 8.83 5.76
N ARG A 454 21.37 8.58 5.30
CA ARG A 454 20.15 9.12 5.92
C ARG A 454 19.71 8.30 7.13
N ALA A 455 19.13 8.98 8.12
CA ALA A 455 18.56 8.34 9.29
C ALA A 455 17.18 7.72 8.96
N PRO A 456 16.89 6.47 9.38
CA PRO A 456 15.54 5.92 9.28
C PRO A 456 14.63 6.63 10.28
N VAL A 457 13.51 7.17 9.80
CA VAL A 457 12.45 7.74 10.63
C VAL A 457 11.13 7.17 10.16
N VAL A 458 10.36 6.63 11.10
CA VAL A 458 9.16 5.86 10.79
C VAL A 458 7.98 6.29 11.65
N ILE A 459 6.79 6.43 11.06
CA ILE A 459 5.57 6.78 11.79
C ILE A 459 4.82 5.48 12.10
N VAL A 460 4.71 5.16 13.40
CA VAL A 460 4.21 3.86 13.90
C VAL A 460 3.47 4.00 15.22
N PRO A 461 2.60 3.04 15.59
CA PRO A 461 2.12 2.88 16.96
C PRO A 461 3.28 2.72 17.95
N GLU A 462 3.20 3.38 19.11
CA GLU A 462 4.13 3.22 20.23
C GLU A 462 4.28 1.74 20.68
N GLN A 463 3.19 0.97 20.66
CA GLN A 463 3.23 -0.47 20.95
C GLN A 463 4.10 -1.26 19.94
N ALA A 464 4.19 -0.82 18.69
CA ALA A 464 5.08 -1.45 17.71
C ALA A 464 6.55 -1.20 18.02
N VAL A 465 6.90 -0.02 18.57
CA VAL A 465 8.25 0.29 19.08
C VAL A 465 8.58 -0.61 20.28
N TRP A 466 7.63 -0.77 21.22
CA TRP A 466 7.76 -1.68 22.35
C TRP A 466 8.02 -3.12 21.87
N LYS A 467 7.19 -3.62 20.93
CA LYS A 467 7.25 -4.98 20.39
C LYS A 467 8.54 -5.24 19.60
N PHE A 468 9.00 -4.26 18.82
CA PHE A 468 10.28 -4.34 18.10
C PHE A 468 11.47 -4.43 19.07
N ASN A 469 11.54 -3.54 20.07
CA ASN A 469 12.66 -3.52 21.02
C ASN A 469 12.71 -4.77 21.91
N HIS A 470 11.56 -5.39 22.25
CA HIS A 470 11.53 -6.69 22.95
C HIS A 470 12.07 -7.85 22.11
N GLY A 471 12.18 -7.70 20.79
CA GLY A 471 12.89 -8.63 19.90
C GLY A 471 14.43 -8.58 20.02
N ASN A 472 14.99 -7.70 20.87
CA ASN A 472 16.43 -7.44 21.02
C ASN A 472 17.16 -7.14 19.69
N PRO A 473 16.69 -6.15 18.89
CA PRO A 473 17.27 -5.81 17.60
C PRO A 473 18.66 -5.19 17.74
N SER A 474 19.53 -5.41 16.75
CA SER A 474 20.90 -4.85 16.70
C SER A 474 20.91 -3.31 16.63
N THR A 475 19.86 -2.70 16.10
CA THR A 475 19.60 -1.25 16.17
C THR A 475 18.24 -1.01 16.85
N PRO A 476 18.21 -0.79 18.18
CA PRO A 476 16.98 -0.42 18.88
C PRO A 476 16.41 0.90 18.38
N ALA A 477 15.08 0.94 18.29
CA ALA A 477 14.32 2.15 18.02
C ALA A 477 14.16 2.98 19.31
N THR A 478 13.97 4.28 19.14
CA THR A 478 13.54 5.22 20.17
C THR A 478 12.37 6.03 19.61
N ALA A 479 11.26 6.08 20.35
CA ALA A 479 10.12 6.92 20.05
C ALA A 479 10.42 8.39 20.38
N LEU A 480 10.17 9.26 19.40
CA LEU A 480 10.09 10.71 19.57
C LEU A 480 8.62 11.11 19.74
N TYR A 481 8.38 12.07 20.64
CA TYR A 481 7.04 12.54 21.01
C TYR A 481 6.94 14.04 20.67
N PRO A 482 6.47 14.40 19.46
CA PRO A 482 6.13 15.78 19.09
C PRO A 482 5.38 16.57 20.16
N SER A 483 5.79 17.82 20.36
CA SER A 483 5.34 18.67 21.47
C SER A 483 3.88 19.16 21.36
N GLU A 484 3.40 19.24 20.13
CA GLU A 484 2.06 19.68 19.74
C GLU A 484 0.99 18.67 20.20
N GLY A 485 1.36 17.39 20.20
CA GLY A 485 0.53 16.26 20.61
C GLY A 485 0.56 15.12 19.59
N LEU A 486 -0.09 14.02 19.93
CA LEU A 486 -0.19 12.81 19.10
C LEU A 486 -1.65 12.38 18.93
N LEU A 487 -2.01 11.89 17.73
CA LEU A 487 -3.14 10.97 17.60
C LEU A 487 -2.80 9.64 18.30
N SER A 488 -3.82 8.84 18.59
CA SER A 488 -3.66 7.51 19.19
C SER A 488 -4.64 6.54 18.55
N LEU A 489 -4.20 5.30 18.34
CA LEU A 489 -5.12 4.19 18.10
C LEU A 489 -5.71 3.75 19.43
N ASP A 490 -7.00 3.43 19.43
CA ASP A 490 -7.89 3.46 20.59
C ASP A 490 -8.64 2.15 20.87
N TYR A 491 -8.45 1.12 20.02
CA TYR A 491 -9.00 -0.24 20.18
C TYR A 491 -10.43 -0.28 20.76
N PRO A 492 -11.42 0.29 20.05
CA PRO A 492 -12.78 0.39 20.55
C PRO A 492 -13.47 -0.99 20.56
N PHE A 493 -14.26 -1.25 21.59
CA PHE A 493 -15.25 -2.30 21.56
C PHE A 493 -16.43 -1.84 20.67
N THR A 494 -16.75 -2.63 19.63
CA THR A 494 -17.76 -2.28 18.63
C THR A 494 -18.72 -3.47 18.46
N LEU A 495 -20.02 -3.22 18.52
CA LEU A 495 -21.03 -4.22 18.19
C LEU A 495 -21.19 -4.30 16.67
N ALA A 496 -21.32 -5.52 16.15
CA ALA A 496 -21.53 -5.80 14.72
C ALA A 496 -22.75 -6.72 14.49
N THR A 497 -23.67 -6.75 15.46
CA THR A 497 -24.88 -7.56 15.46
C THR A 497 -26.05 -6.80 16.09
N ASP A 498 -27.25 -7.00 15.54
CA ASP A 498 -28.52 -6.42 16.02
C ASP A 498 -29.40 -7.49 16.74
N ASP A 499 -28.82 -8.64 17.11
CA ASP A 499 -29.47 -9.72 17.87
C ASP A 499 -29.44 -9.42 19.38
N ASP A 500 -30.61 -9.27 20.02
CA ASP A 500 -30.74 -8.84 21.43
C ASP A 500 -30.02 -9.76 22.43
N ASP A 501 -30.04 -11.08 22.21
CA ASP A 501 -29.38 -12.07 23.09
C ASP A 501 -27.85 -11.90 22.98
N LYS A 502 -27.34 -11.69 21.75
CA LYS A 502 -25.93 -11.44 21.49
C LYS A 502 -25.47 -10.06 21.94
N VAL A 503 -26.25 -9.00 21.76
CA VAL A 503 -25.94 -7.64 22.25
C VAL A 503 -25.84 -7.65 23.77
N SER A 504 -26.80 -8.30 24.44
CA SER A 504 -26.78 -8.48 25.89
C SER A 504 -25.55 -9.28 26.37
N ALA A 505 -25.21 -10.35 25.65
CA ALA A 505 -24.04 -11.17 25.94
C ALA A 505 -22.71 -10.42 25.69
N ALA A 506 -22.66 -9.59 24.64
CA ALA A 506 -21.51 -8.75 24.31
C ALA A 506 -21.28 -7.67 25.37
N GLY A 507 -22.33 -7.09 25.97
CA GLY A 507 -22.20 -6.15 27.09
C GLY A 507 -21.55 -6.78 28.34
N LEU A 508 -21.79 -8.07 28.61
CA LEU A 508 -21.09 -8.79 29.69
C LEU A 508 -19.60 -8.98 29.36
N LEU A 509 -19.26 -9.26 28.11
CA LEU A 509 -17.87 -9.36 27.64
C LEU A 509 -17.16 -8.00 27.65
N GLU A 510 -17.86 -6.92 27.26
CA GLU A 510 -17.38 -5.54 27.33
C GLU A 510 -17.01 -5.17 28.78
N GLN A 511 -17.87 -5.50 29.74
CA GLN A 511 -17.61 -5.27 31.17
C GLN A 511 -16.35 -6.02 31.65
N ALA A 512 -16.15 -7.27 31.22
CA ALA A 512 -14.95 -8.03 31.54
C ALA A 512 -13.68 -7.43 30.90
N LEU A 513 -13.77 -6.99 29.64
CA LEU A 513 -12.67 -6.35 28.90
C LEU A 513 -12.36 -4.92 29.39
N GLY A 514 -13.30 -4.24 30.06
CA GLY A 514 -13.02 -3.01 30.83
C GLY A 514 -12.33 -3.22 32.18
N GLY A 515 -12.17 -4.48 32.60
CA GLY A 515 -11.69 -4.89 33.93
C GLY A 515 -10.19 -4.68 34.18
N ALA A 516 -9.76 -4.96 35.41
CA ALA A 516 -8.36 -4.84 35.82
C ALA A 516 -7.44 -5.84 35.11
N ASP A 517 -7.90 -7.08 34.91
CA ASP A 517 -7.11 -8.13 34.24
C ASP A 517 -6.88 -7.82 32.75
N ALA A 518 -7.87 -7.24 32.07
CA ALA A 518 -7.71 -6.74 30.71
C ALA A 518 -6.68 -5.60 30.64
N LYS A 519 -6.76 -4.63 31.57
CA LYS A 519 -5.78 -3.53 31.69
C LYS A 519 -4.36 -4.03 31.96
N ASN A 520 -4.21 -5.11 32.71
CA ASN A 520 -2.92 -5.79 32.93
C ASN A 520 -2.44 -6.53 31.66
N ALA A 521 -3.34 -7.26 30.99
CA ALA A 521 -3.02 -8.02 29.77
C ALA A 521 -2.57 -7.10 28.61
N VAL A 522 -3.24 -5.96 28.39
CA VAL A 522 -2.82 -5.01 27.33
C VAL A 522 -1.50 -4.30 27.69
N ARG A 523 -1.26 -3.97 28.97
CA ARG A 523 0.05 -3.45 29.41
C ARG A 523 1.19 -4.47 29.21
N ALA A 524 0.93 -5.75 29.42
CA ALA A 524 1.88 -6.84 29.16
C ALA A 524 2.20 -7.04 27.67
N LEU A 525 1.35 -6.55 26.76
CA LEU A 525 1.60 -6.52 25.31
C LEU A 525 2.15 -5.16 24.81
N GLY A 526 2.51 -4.24 25.71
CA GLY A 526 3.09 -2.95 25.35
C GLY A 526 2.10 -1.86 24.97
N PHE A 527 0.82 -1.99 25.30
CA PHE A 527 -0.15 -0.91 25.17
C PHE A 527 -0.17 -0.02 26.42
N ARG A 528 -0.69 1.21 26.28
CA ARG A 528 -1.22 1.97 27.41
C ARG A 528 -2.66 1.54 27.68
N THR A 529 -3.13 1.74 28.90
CA THR A 529 -4.56 1.69 29.20
C THR A 529 -5.29 2.90 28.58
N PRO A 530 -6.64 2.90 28.49
CA PRO A 530 -7.40 3.97 27.82
C PRO A 530 -7.14 5.38 28.37
N ASP A 531 -6.83 5.47 29.66
CA ASP A 531 -6.37 6.66 30.41
C ASP A 531 -4.93 7.11 30.04
N GLY A 532 -4.28 6.50 29.06
CA GLY A 532 -2.93 6.81 28.60
C GLY A 532 -1.80 6.28 29.51
N HIS A 533 -2.10 5.52 30.56
CA HIS A 533 -1.08 5.05 31.50
C HIS A 533 -0.37 3.75 31.00
N PRO A 534 0.96 3.75 30.88
CA PRO A 534 1.72 2.60 30.38
C PRO A 534 1.95 1.53 31.45
N GLY A 535 2.55 0.41 31.05
CA GLY A 535 3.21 -0.54 31.97
C GLY A 535 4.69 -0.20 32.21
N ASP A 536 5.29 -0.84 33.21
CA ASP A 536 6.64 -0.54 33.74
C ASP A 536 7.78 -0.58 32.70
N GLY A 537 7.59 -1.30 31.59
CA GLY A 537 8.56 -1.40 30.50
C GLY A 537 8.78 -0.10 29.69
N PHE A 538 8.01 0.96 29.93
CA PHE A 538 8.10 2.22 29.20
C PHE A 538 9.21 3.12 29.78
N THR A 539 10.46 2.84 29.38
CA THR A 539 11.65 3.55 29.88
C THR A 539 12.53 4.05 28.73
N ALA A 540 13.37 5.07 28.99
CA ALA A 540 14.27 5.62 27.99
C ALA A 540 15.30 4.56 27.51
N GLN A 541 15.69 3.65 28.41
CA GLN A 541 16.52 2.46 28.14
C GLN A 541 15.87 1.53 27.11
N ASN A 542 14.53 1.44 27.12
CA ASN A 542 13.71 0.69 26.17
C ASN A 542 13.23 1.54 24.98
N GLY A 543 13.70 2.79 24.84
CA GLY A 543 13.34 3.70 23.76
C GLY A 543 11.95 4.32 23.86
N LEU A 544 11.35 4.37 25.07
CA LEU A 544 9.97 4.79 25.32
C LEU A 544 9.89 5.83 26.45
N SER A 545 8.73 6.48 26.59
CA SER A 545 8.44 7.46 27.65
C SER A 545 7.33 6.98 28.58
N PRO A 546 7.55 6.96 29.92
CA PRO A 546 6.50 6.63 30.88
C PRO A 546 5.47 7.75 31.03
N ARG A 547 5.76 8.97 30.55
CA ARG A 547 4.84 10.12 30.62
C ARG A 547 3.62 9.84 29.73
N VAL A 548 2.46 10.34 30.13
CA VAL A 548 1.27 10.39 29.26
C VAL A 548 1.51 11.49 28.21
N PRO A 549 1.51 11.18 26.90
CA PRO A 549 1.68 12.22 25.88
C PRO A 549 0.46 13.13 25.79
N ARG A 550 0.65 14.35 25.28
CA ARG A 550 -0.48 15.22 24.92
C ARG A 550 -1.25 14.57 23.77
N ALA A 551 -2.54 14.32 23.96
CA ALA A 551 -3.43 13.91 22.89
C ALA A 551 -3.78 15.10 21.98
N LEU A 552 -3.88 14.85 20.68
CA LEU A 552 -4.58 15.73 19.75
C LEU A 552 -6.09 15.40 19.74
N PRO A 553 -6.96 16.29 19.23
CA PRO A 553 -8.36 15.97 18.98
C PRO A 553 -8.50 14.78 18.03
N THR A 554 -9.58 14.00 18.18
CA THR A 554 -9.96 13.02 17.17
C THR A 554 -10.43 13.77 15.91
N PRO A 555 -9.91 13.47 14.70
CA PRO A 555 -10.36 14.09 13.45
C PRO A 555 -11.84 13.80 13.16
N ALA A 556 -12.52 14.68 12.41
CA ALA A 556 -13.94 14.46 12.11
C ALA A 556 -14.13 13.39 11.01
N ALA A 557 -15.32 12.78 11.00
CA ALA A 557 -15.64 11.68 10.08
C ALA A 557 -15.55 12.07 8.59
N GLY A 558 -15.89 13.32 8.26
CA GLY A 558 -15.70 13.87 6.91
C GLY A 558 -14.22 13.94 6.55
N ASP A 559 -13.42 14.65 7.35
CA ASP A 559 -11.98 14.85 7.14
C ASP A 559 -11.22 13.53 6.90
N VAL A 560 -11.49 12.50 7.72
CA VAL A 560 -10.89 11.16 7.57
C VAL A 560 -11.29 10.53 6.23
N THR A 561 -12.57 10.64 5.85
CA THR A 561 -13.10 10.10 4.60
C THR A 561 -12.50 10.81 3.39
N ASP A 562 -12.47 12.14 3.39
CA ASP A 562 -11.95 12.97 2.29
C ASP A 562 -10.44 12.78 2.11
N VAL A 563 -9.68 12.73 3.22
CA VAL A 563 -8.25 12.42 3.19
C VAL A 563 -7.97 11.01 2.68
N MET A 564 -8.76 10.01 3.08
CA MET A 564 -8.59 8.64 2.58
C MET A 564 -9.03 8.47 1.13
N GLN A 565 -10.04 9.20 0.65
CA GLN A 565 -10.38 9.25 -0.77
C GLN A 565 -9.25 9.91 -1.59
N ALA A 566 -8.76 11.07 -1.15
CA ALA A 566 -7.64 11.75 -1.80
C ALA A 566 -6.38 10.86 -1.82
N TRP A 567 -6.04 10.22 -0.69
CA TRP A 567 -4.95 9.26 -0.61
C TRP A 567 -5.14 8.09 -1.58
N THR A 568 -6.31 7.45 -1.59
CA THR A 568 -6.59 6.28 -2.45
C THR A 568 -6.37 6.65 -3.91
N LYS A 569 -7.02 7.73 -4.37
CA LYS A 569 -6.92 8.23 -5.74
C LYS A 569 -5.49 8.61 -6.16
N LEU A 570 -4.68 9.10 -5.22
CA LEU A 570 -3.26 9.45 -5.43
C LEU A 570 -2.29 8.26 -5.33
N SER A 571 -2.65 7.19 -4.61
CA SER A 571 -1.78 6.04 -4.31
C SER A 571 -1.97 4.83 -5.22
N LEU A 572 -3.00 4.81 -6.07
CA LEU A 572 -3.20 3.79 -7.08
C LEU A 572 -2.02 3.75 -8.08
N ARG A 573 -1.29 2.63 -8.09
CA ARG A 573 -0.21 2.37 -9.06
C ARG A 573 -0.78 2.30 -10.47
N THR A 574 -0.07 2.83 -11.47
CA THR A 574 -0.58 2.84 -12.84
C THR A 574 -0.43 1.45 -13.48
N ARG A 575 -1.52 0.91 -14.03
CA ARG A 575 -1.54 -0.24 -14.94
C ARG A 575 -2.14 0.20 -16.28
N MET A 576 -1.31 0.44 -17.27
CA MET A 576 -1.68 1.05 -18.55
C MET A 576 -1.39 0.13 -19.73
N LEU A 577 -2.30 0.10 -20.70
CA LEU A 577 -2.09 -0.52 -22.01
C LEU A 577 -2.16 0.56 -23.08
N THR A 578 -1.03 0.88 -23.71
CA THR A 578 -0.97 1.87 -24.79
C THR A 578 -1.25 1.21 -26.13
N LEU A 579 -2.20 1.76 -26.89
CA LEU A 579 -2.53 1.40 -28.27
C LEU A 579 -2.00 2.49 -29.20
N LEU A 580 -1.09 2.13 -30.10
CA LEU A 580 -0.54 3.03 -31.11
C LEU A 580 -1.07 2.68 -32.51
N ASP A 581 -1.73 3.64 -33.14
CA ASP A 581 -2.20 3.53 -34.52
C ASP A 581 -1.00 3.37 -35.49
N VAL A 582 -1.06 2.39 -36.38
CA VAL A 582 -0.07 2.11 -37.44
C VAL A 582 -0.72 2.08 -38.83
N SER A 583 -1.86 2.72 -39.03
CA SER A 583 -2.53 2.86 -40.33
C SER A 583 -1.70 3.67 -41.36
N GLY A 584 -2.15 3.68 -42.61
CA GLY A 584 -1.48 4.38 -43.71
C GLY A 584 -1.43 5.90 -43.56
N SER A 585 -2.40 6.52 -42.86
CA SER A 585 -2.39 7.96 -42.53
C SER A 585 -1.19 8.32 -41.65
N MET A 586 -0.77 7.44 -40.76
CA MET A 586 0.42 7.64 -39.91
C MET A 586 1.75 7.75 -40.70
N ALA A 587 1.76 7.43 -41.99
CA ALA A 587 2.89 7.69 -42.89
C ALA A 587 2.95 9.12 -43.45
N GLN A 588 1.87 9.91 -43.33
CA GLN A 588 1.84 11.30 -43.80
C GLN A 588 2.84 12.17 -43.01
N PRO A 589 3.39 13.24 -43.65
CA PRO A 589 4.26 14.18 -42.96
C PRO A 589 3.47 15.05 -41.96
N VAL A 590 4.13 15.41 -40.87
CA VAL A 590 3.80 16.57 -40.03
C VAL A 590 4.81 17.69 -40.28
N GLY A 591 4.56 18.87 -39.70
CA GLY A 591 5.54 19.96 -39.70
C GLY A 591 6.90 19.51 -39.17
N ASN A 592 7.97 20.12 -39.68
CA ASN A 592 9.38 19.76 -39.42
C ASN A 592 9.88 18.46 -40.09
N GLY A 593 9.11 17.86 -41.01
CA GLY A 593 9.60 16.79 -41.90
C GLY A 593 9.65 15.38 -41.28
N LEU A 594 9.07 15.21 -40.09
CA LEU A 594 8.77 13.89 -39.51
C LEU A 594 7.44 13.37 -40.09
N THR A 595 7.21 12.06 -40.02
CA THR A 595 5.86 11.50 -40.22
C THR A 595 5.01 11.63 -38.94
N ARG A 596 3.68 11.55 -39.07
CA ARG A 596 2.73 11.46 -37.94
C ARG A 596 3.17 10.36 -36.96
N MET A 597 3.48 9.16 -37.46
CA MET A 597 4.08 8.04 -36.71
C MET A 597 5.32 8.44 -35.91
N GLN A 598 6.30 9.11 -36.53
CA GLN A 598 7.54 9.48 -35.86
C GLN A 598 7.32 10.51 -34.75
N ALA A 599 6.43 11.47 -34.97
CA ALA A 599 6.06 12.45 -33.94
C ALA A 599 5.35 11.76 -32.75
N THR A 600 4.34 10.91 -33.00
CA THR A 600 3.63 10.17 -31.94
C THR A 600 4.57 9.22 -31.19
N ALA A 601 5.51 8.55 -31.88
CA ALA A 601 6.51 7.70 -31.24
C ALA A 601 7.49 8.50 -30.35
N GLN A 602 7.95 9.68 -30.80
CA GLN A 602 8.81 10.57 -30.01
C GLN A 602 8.08 11.09 -28.76
N ILE A 603 6.80 11.44 -28.90
CA ILE A 603 5.94 11.84 -27.77
C ILE A 603 5.79 10.68 -26.76
N ALA A 604 5.52 9.46 -27.23
CA ALA A 604 5.41 8.28 -26.38
C ALA A 604 6.74 7.94 -25.66
N GLN A 605 7.89 8.13 -26.32
CA GLN A 605 9.21 7.99 -25.71
C GLN A 605 9.45 9.02 -24.59
N ASN A 606 9.07 10.29 -24.82
CA ASN A 606 9.18 11.36 -23.82
C ASN A 606 8.25 11.11 -22.62
N GLY A 607 6.99 10.72 -22.86
CA GLY A 607 6.04 10.37 -21.79
C GLY A 607 6.50 9.16 -20.97
N LEU A 608 7.03 8.13 -21.63
CA LEU A 608 7.60 6.94 -20.98
C LEU A 608 8.76 7.30 -20.04
N ALA A 609 9.58 8.30 -20.36
CA ALA A 609 10.66 8.74 -19.49
C ALA A 609 10.17 9.32 -18.14
N MET A 610 8.91 9.75 -18.04
CA MET A 610 8.30 10.33 -16.84
C MET A 610 7.57 9.31 -15.95
N LEU A 611 7.33 8.09 -16.44
CA LEU A 611 6.59 7.05 -15.70
C LEU A 611 7.49 6.38 -14.64
N PRO A 612 7.01 6.17 -13.39
CA PRO A 612 7.72 5.39 -12.35
C PRO A 612 8.03 3.95 -12.75
N ASP A 613 9.09 3.37 -12.17
CA ASP A 613 9.61 2.03 -12.53
C ASP A 613 8.74 0.85 -12.05
N ASP A 614 7.78 1.09 -11.17
CA ASP A 614 6.76 0.14 -10.71
C ASP A 614 5.45 0.21 -11.53
N THR A 615 5.34 1.17 -12.46
CA THR A 615 4.20 1.25 -13.40
C THR A 615 4.14 0.00 -14.26
N ASP A 616 2.97 -0.65 -14.27
CA ASP A 616 2.66 -1.73 -15.20
C ASP A 616 2.32 -1.11 -16.57
N LEU A 617 3.19 -1.26 -17.58
CA LEU A 617 2.93 -0.74 -18.94
C LEU A 617 2.96 -1.86 -19.98
N GLY A 618 2.03 -1.84 -20.93
CA GLY A 618 2.05 -2.66 -22.15
C GLY A 618 1.94 -1.79 -23.40
N LEU A 619 2.43 -2.29 -24.53
CA LEU A 619 2.34 -1.62 -25.83
C LEU A 619 1.73 -2.56 -26.87
N TRP A 620 0.61 -2.13 -27.46
CA TRP A 620 0.01 -2.72 -28.65
C TRP A 620 0.07 -1.71 -29.80
N THR A 621 0.12 -2.22 -31.04
CA THR A 621 -0.14 -1.45 -32.26
C THR A 621 -1.46 -1.87 -32.89
N PHE A 622 -2.14 -0.99 -33.63
CA PHE A 622 -3.37 -1.34 -34.33
C PHE A 622 -3.53 -0.69 -35.73
N SER A 623 -4.14 -1.44 -36.66
CA SER A 623 -4.53 -1.09 -38.02
C SER A 623 -5.28 -2.29 -38.61
N THR A 624 -6.17 -2.10 -39.59
CA THR A 624 -6.99 -3.22 -40.13
C THR A 624 -6.13 -4.40 -40.58
N ASN A 625 -6.50 -5.63 -40.18
CA ASN A 625 -5.81 -6.89 -40.48
C ASN A 625 -4.29 -6.84 -40.18
N LEU A 626 -3.90 -6.51 -38.93
CA LEU A 626 -2.50 -6.40 -38.50
C LEU A 626 -1.88 -7.74 -38.06
N ASN A 627 -2.71 -8.70 -37.67
CA ASN A 627 -2.31 -10.04 -37.24
C ASN A 627 -3.33 -11.08 -37.71
N GLY A 628 -3.31 -11.40 -39.01
CA GLY A 628 -4.41 -12.12 -39.66
C GLY A 628 -5.67 -11.25 -39.67
N ALA A 629 -6.82 -11.82 -39.30
CA ALA A 629 -8.09 -11.12 -39.13
C ALA A 629 -8.23 -10.43 -37.75
N LEU A 630 -7.12 -10.01 -37.13
CA LEU A 630 -7.09 -9.18 -35.93
C LEU A 630 -6.41 -7.85 -36.24
N ASP A 631 -7.04 -6.76 -35.82
CA ASP A 631 -6.63 -5.40 -36.16
C ASP A 631 -5.62 -4.81 -35.17
N TYR A 632 -5.22 -5.60 -34.16
CA TYR A 632 -4.22 -5.25 -33.16
C TYR A 632 -3.13 -6.32 -33.04
N ARG A 633 -1.95 -5.89 -32.57
CA ARG A 633 -0.81 -6.75 -32.27
C ARG A 633 -0.14 -6.30 -30.98
N SER A 634 0.17 -7.25 -30.10
CA SER A 634 0.93 -6.98 -28.88
C SER A 634 2.43 -6.91 -29.17
N GLU A 635 3.00 -5.70 -29.08
CA GLU A 635 4.44 -5.48 -29.24
C GLU A 635 5.20 -5.78 -27.92
N VAL A 636 4.65 -5.34 -26.78
CA VAL A 636 5.23 -5.59 -25.45
C VAL A 636 4.14 -5.97 -24.43
N PRO A 637 4.22 -7.13 -23.76
CA PRO A 637 3.22 -7.57 -22.79
C PRO A 637 3.28 -6.78 -21.47
N ILE A 638 2.11 -6.40 -20.97
CA ILE A 638 1.94 -5.51 -19.81
C ILE A 638 2.55 -6.06 -18.51
N GLY A 639 3.31 -5.22 -17.81
CA GLY A 639 3.93 -5.51 -16.52
C GLY A 639 4.91 -4.40 -16.09
N PRO A 640 5.64 -4.54 -14.96
CA PRO A 640 6.38 -3.41 -14.41
C PRO A 640 7.52 -2.97 -15.33
N LEU A 641 7.69 -1.65 -15.48
CA LEU A 641 8.70 -1.05 -16.36
C LEU A 641 10.15 -1.46 -16.02
N SER A 642 10.43 -1.63 -14.74
CA SER A 642 11.72 -2.12 -14.18
C SER A 642 12.00 -3.60 -14.45
N THR A 643 10.99 -4.43 -14.71
CA THR A 643 11.18 -5.88 -14.84
C THR A 643 12.02 -6.21 -16.07
N ARG A 644 12.98 -7.13 -15.93
CA ARG A 644 13.80 -7.61 -17.06
C ARG A 644 12.95 -8.37 -18.08
N LEU A 645 13.10 -8.04 -19.36
CA LEU A 645 12.44 -8.69 -20.48
C LEU A 645 13.51 -9.00 -21.53
N GLY A 646 14.05 -10.22 -21.51
CA GLY A 646 15.20 -10.60 -22.34
C GLY A 646 16.47 -9.86 -21.94
N SER A 647 17.08 -9.16 -22.90
CA SER A 647 18.33 -8.41 -22.70
C SER A 647 18.15 -7.21 -21.77
N GLY A 648 17.10 -6.39 -21.98
CA GLY A 648 16.87 -5.15 -21.26
C GLY A 648 15.79 -5.21 -20.18
N THR A 649 15.42 -4.06 -19.64
CA THR A 649 14.16 -3.88 -18.88
C THR A 649 12.99 -3.70 -19.84
N ARG A 650 11.75 -3.92 -19.37
CA ARG A 650 10.55 -3.65 -20.17
C ARG A 650 10.51 -2.21 -20.66
N ARG A 651 10.95 -1.22 -19.87
CA ARG A 651 11.12 0.18 -20.32
C ARG A 651 12.01 0.28 -21.57
N GLN A 652 13.14 -0.41 -21.58
CA GLN A 652 14.06 -0.43 -22.73
C GLN A 652 13.46 -1.16 -23.95
N GLU A 653 12.72 -2.26 -23.73
CA GLU A 653 12.05 -2.96 -24.82
C GLU A 653 10.88 -2.16 -25.43
N ILE A 654 10.16 -1.34 -24.64
CA ILE A 654 9.14 -0.42 -25.16
C ILE A 654 9.79 0.72 -25.96
N LEU A 655 10.88 1.33 -25.48
CA LEU A 655 11.65 2.32 -26.26
C LEU A 655 12.16 1.72 -27.59
N SER A 656 12.66 0.48 -27.54
CA SER A 656 13.11 -0.31 -28.69
C SER A 656 11.97 -0.63 -29.67
N ALA A 657 10.77 -0.94 -29.17
CA ALA A 657 9.58 -1.16 -30.00
C ALA A 657 9.15 0.15 -30.69
N LEU A 658 9.02 1.25 -29.96
CA LEU A 658 8.68 2.57 -30.51
C LEU A 658 9.67 3.02 -31.61
N GLY A 659 10.97 2.73 -31.47
CA GLY A 659 11.97 2.98 -32.51
C GLY A 659 11.86 2.09 -33.76
N ARG A 660 11.22 0.91 -33.66
CA ARG A 660 11.06 -0.08 -34.73
C ARG A 660 9.70 -0.05 -35.44
N ILE A 661 8.64 0.39 -34.77
CA ILE A 661 7.28 0.45 -35.32
C ILE A 661 7.23 1.37 -36.55
N ARG A 662 6.50 0.94 -37.60
CA ARG A 662 6.32 1.67 -38.86
C ARG A 662 4.85 1.61 -39.28
N PRO A 663 4.36 2.58 -40.06
CA PRO A 663 3.03 2.52 -40.66
C PRO A 663 2.89 1.29 -41.57
N LYS A 664 1.70 0.69 -41.60
CA LYS A 664 1.25 -0.28 -42.60
C LYS A 664 0.70 0.51 -43.79
N PRO A 665 1.40 0.62 -44.94
CA PRO A 665 1.02 1.57 -46.00
C PRO A 665 -0.32 1.27 -46.67
N THR A 666 -0.82 0.03 -46.55
CA THR A 666 -2.11 -0.45 -47.05
C THR A 666 -3.02 -0.90 -45.91
N GLY A 667 -2.89 -0.29 -44.73
CA GLY A 667 -3.71 -0.57 -43.55
C GLY A 667 -4.58 0.62 -43.21
N ASN A 668 -5.85 0.37 -42.93
CA ASN A 668 -6.78 1.40 -42.48
C ASN A 668 -6.87 1.36 -40.94
N THR A 669 -7.89 1.97 -40.34
CA THR A 669 -7.92 2.28 -38.90
C THR A 669 -8.99 1.44 -38.18
N GLY A 670 -8.65 0.18 -37.87
CA GLY A 670 -9.45 -0.75 -37.06
C GLY A 670 -9.44 -0.40 -35.57
N LEU A 671 -10.00 0.76 -35.24
CA LEU A 671 -9.95 1.37 -33.91
C LEU A 671 -10.89 0.67 -32.91
N TYR A 672 -12.15 0.44 -33.30
CA TYR A 672 -13.20 0.03 -32.36
C TYR A 672 -12.99 -1.38 -31.80
N ASP A 673 -12.64 -2.35 -32.64
CA ASP A 673 -12.30 -3.72 -32.20
C ASP A 673 -11.02 -3.76 -31.35
N SER A 674 -10.03 -2.94 -31.70
CA SER A 674 -8.79 -2.82 -30.94
C SER A 674 -9.04 -2.25 -29.54
N VAL A 675 -9.91 -1.23 -29.42
CA VAL A 675 -10.35 -0.70 -28.12
C VAL A 675 -11.09 -1.78 -27.33
N LEU A 676 -12.09 -2.46 -27.91
CA LEU A 676 -12.84 -3.52 -27.22
C LEU A 676 -11.93 -4.66 -26.73
N ALA A 677 -11.00 -5.12 -27.57
CA ALA A 677 -10.03 -6.15 -27.22
C ALA A 677 -9.08 -5.68 -26.09
N SER A 678 -8.67 -4.41 -26.10
CA SER A 678 -7.80 -3.85 -25.06
C SER A 678 -8.49 -3.72 -23.70
N VAL A 679 -9.75 -3.26 -23.65
CA VAL A 679 -10.56 -3.18 -22.43
C VAL A 679 -10.74 -4.58 -21.83
N ARG A 680 -11.19 -5.56 -22.64
CA ARG A 680 -11.33 -6.97 -22.22
C ARG A 680 -10.01 -7.57 -21.72
N SER A 681 -8.89 -7.23 -22.37
CA SER A 681 -7.54 -7.66 -21.94
C SER A 681 -7.15 -7.07 -20.58
N MET A 682 -7.48 -5.81 -20.32
CA MET A 682 -7.23 -5.13 -19.05
C MET A 682 -8.13 -5.67 -17.93
N GLN A 683 -9.44 -5.86 -18.17
CA GLN A 683 -10.36 -6.48 -17.21
C GLN A 683 -9.97 -7.92 -16.87
N LYS A 684 -9.57 -8.72 -17.89
CA LYS A 684 -9.09 -10.10 -17.70
C LYS A 684 -7.78 -10.17 -16.92
N SER A 685 -6.96 -9.12 -16.98
CA SER A 685 -5.68 -9.01 -16.28
C SER A 685 -5.69 -7.90 -15.22
N TYR A 686 -6.86 -7.70 -14.59
CA TYR A 686 -7.07 -6.74 -13.51
C TYR A 686 -6.19 -7.06 -12.30
N LYS A 687 -5.86 -6.03 -11.51
CA LYS A 687 -5.00 -6.11 -10.32
C LYS A 687 -5.51 -5.11 -9.26
N PRO A 688 -6.08 -5.54 -8.13
CA PRO A 688 -6.44 -4.63 -7.05
C PRO A 688 -5.26 -3.75 -6.61
N GLY A 689 -5.52 -2.50 -6.24
CA GLY A 689 -4.49 -1.51 -5.88
C GLY A 689 -3.78 -0.83 -7.07
N TYR A 690 -4.22 -1.10 -8.30
CA TYR A 690 -3.82 -0.36 -9.49
C TYR A 690 -4.99 0.44 -10.07
N TYR A 691 -4.68 1.54 -10.73
CA TYR A 691 -5.57 2.27 -11.64
C TYR A 691 -5.34 1.74 -13.06
N HIS A 692 -6.42 1.31 -13.75
CA HIS A 692 -6.34 0.66 -15.06
C HIS A 692 -6.82 1.58 -16.16
N SER A 693 -5.96 1.81 -17.16
CA SER A 693 -6.38 2.56 -18.36
C SER A 693 -5.85 1.99 -19.67
N VAL A 694 -6.64 2.21 -20.71
CA VAL A 694 -6.23 2.05 -22.11
C VAL A 694 -5.89 3.44 -22.64
N LEU A 695 -4.66 3.67 -23.09
CA LEU A 695 -4.24 4.93 -23.72
C LEU A 695 -4.17 4.74 -25.23
N VAL A 696 -5.04 5.42 -25.99
CA VAL A 696 -5.15 5.29 -27.45
C VAL A 696 -4.52 6.51 -28.13
N LEU A 697 -3.57 6.28 -29.02
CA LEU A 697 -2.86 7.28 -29.81
C LEU A 697 -3.17 7.06 -31.30
N THR A 698 -3.91 7.97 -31.94
CA THR A 698 -4.42 7.82 -33.32
C THR A 698 -4.51 9.14 -34.07
N ASP A 699 -4.47 9.11 -35.40
CA ASP A 699 -4.56 10.29 -36.26
C ASP A 699 -5.81 10.34 -37.15
N GLY A 700 -6.76 9.43 -36.94
CA GLY A 700 -7.97 9.34 -37.76
C GLY A 700 -9.23 8.86 -37.03
N LYS A 701 -10.34 8.85 -37.76
CA LYS A 701 -11.57 8.10 -37.44
C LYS A 701 -11.36 6.58 -37.55
N ASN A 702 -12.30 5.79 -37.04
CA ASN A 702 -12.38 4.37 -37.41
C ASN A 702 -12.67 4.23 -38.92
N ASP A 703 -11.95 3.33 -39.58
CA ASP A 703 -12.06 3.05 -41.01
C ASP A 703 -11.78 1.56 -41.23
N ASP A 704 -12.83 0.75 -41.04
CA ASP A 704 -12.81 -0.71 -41.17
C ASP A 704 -14.21 -1.22 -41.52
N ASP A 705 -14.35 -1.82 -42.71
CA ASP A 705 -15.61 -2.36 -43.22
C ASP A 705 -16.01 -3.71 -42.58
N ASN A 706 -15.09 -4.37 -41.86
CA ASN A 706 -15.30 -5.69 -41.24
C ASN A 706 -15.39 -5.62 -39.71
N GLY A 707 -15.05 -4.47 -39.12
CA GLY A 707 -15.07 -4.24 -37.67
C GLY A 707 -16.46 -3.94 -37.09
N ILE A 708 -16.54 -3.83 -35.76
CA ILE A 708 -17.76 -3.46 -35.05
C ILE A 708 -18.15 -2.00 -35.28
N SER A 709 -19.45 -1.71 -35.35
CA SER A 709 -19.93 -0.32 -35.38
C SER A 709 -19.71 0.40 -34.04
N LEU A 710 -19.64 1.74 -34.05
CA LEU A 710 -19.59 2.55 -32.83
C LEU A 710 -20.74 2.22 -31.87
N THR A 711 -21.96 2.03 -32.39
CA THR A 711 -23.14 1.66 -31.59
C THR A 711 -22.99 0.28 -30.96
N SER A 712 -22.40 -0.67 -31.70
CA SER A 712 -22.09 -2.02 -31.22
C SER A 712 -21.00 -1.99 -30.13
N LEU A 713 -19.96 -1.17 -30.30
CA LEU A 713 -18.91 -0.95 -29.31
C LEU A 713 -19.49 -0.40 -28.00
N LEU A 714 -20.22 0.72 -28.05
CA LEU A 714 -20.81 1.36 -26.86
C LEU A 714 -21.78 0.41 -26.14
N GLY A 715 -22.66 -0.27 -26.88
CA GLY A 715 -23.57 -1.26 -26.31
C GLY A 715 -22.86 -2.47 -25.70
N THR A 716 -21.68 -2.84 -26.20
CA THR A 716 -20.87 -3.93 -25.64
C THR A 716 -20.11 -3.48 -24.39
N LEU A 717 -19.46 -2.32 -24.42
CA LEU A 717 -18.77 -1.72 -23.26
C LEU A 717 -19.75 -1.54 -22.08
N LYS A 718 -20.94 -1.00 -22.34
CA LYS A 718 -22.00 -0.85 -21.32
C LYS A 718 -22.45 -2.18 -20.71
N LYS A 719 -22.49 -3.24 -21.52
CA LYS A 719 -22.91 -4.60 -21.10
C LYS A 719 -21.80 -5.36 -20.36
N GLU A 720 -20.54 -5.06 -20.68
CA GLU A 720 -19.35 -5.69 -20.09
C GLU A 720 -18.68 -4.80 -19.03
N ALA A 721 -19.37 -3.74 -18.58
CA ALA A 721 -18.97 -2.87 -17.50
C ALA A 721 -18.99 -3.64 -16.16
N ASP A 722 -17.82 -3.78 -15.56
CA ASP A 722 -17.59 -4.47 -14.28
C ASP A 722 -17.14 -3.42 -13.25
N PRO A 723 -17.97 -3.06 -12.24
CA PRO A 723 -17.62 -2.02 -11.26
C PRO A 723 -16.51 -2.46 -10.30
N ASP A 724 -16.27 -3.77 -10.16
CA ASP A 724 -15.16 -4.32 -9.38
C ASP A 724 -13.86 -4.36 -10.22
N ARG A 725 -13.94 -4.14 -11.53
CA ARG A 725 -12.82 -4.13 -12.49
C ARG A 725 -12.90 -2.98 -13.50
N PRO A 726 -12.94 -1.71 -13.04
CA PRO A 726 -13.01 -0.55 -13.92
C PRO A 726 -11.75 -0.46 -14.79
N VAL A 727 -11.93 -0.01 -16.04
CA VAL A 727 -10.87 0.29 -17.00
C VAL A 727 -11.27 1.54 -17.80
N GLU A 728 -10.55 2.64 -17.61
CA GLU A 728 -10.84 3.90 -18.32
C GLU A 728 -10.17 3.92 -19.71
N VAL A 729 -10.90 4.33 -20.76
CA VAL A 729 -10.31 4.52 -22.11
C VAL A 729 -10.02 6.00 -22.35
N VAL A 730 -8.73 6.32 -22.52
CA VAL A 730 -8.24 7.68 -22.75
C VAL A 730 -7.74 7.80 -24.19
N PHE A 731 -8.34 8.69 -24.98
CA PHE A 731 -7.93 8.98 -26.35
C PHE A 731 -7.08 10.24 -26.43
N ILE A 732 -6.05 10.20 -27.28
CA ILE A 732 -5.30 11.38 -27.72
C ILE A 732 -5.24 11.33 -29.25
N GLY A 733 -6.15 12.11 -29.87
CA GLY A 733 -6.28 12.21 -31.32
C GLY A 733 -5.37 13.30 -31.90
N PHE A 734 -4.62 12.98 -32.96
CA PHE A 734 -3.68 13.89 -33.62
C PHE A 734 -4.21 14.43 -34.95
N GLY A 735 -4.01 15.73 -35.21
CA GLY A 735 -4.36 16.33 -36.50
C GLY A 735 -5.87 16.54 -36.72
N PRO A 736 -6.29 16.94 -37.93
CA PRO A 736 -7.69 17.35 -38.18
C PRO A 736 -8.64 16.17 -38.48
N ASP A 737 -8.12 14.98 -38.76
CA ASP A 737 -8.88 13.87 -39.36
C ASP A 737 -9.55 12.93 -38.33
N VAL A 738 -9.46 13.27 -37.04
CA VAL A 738 -9.96 12.47 -35.91
C VAL A 738 -11.43 12.72 -35.58
N ASP A 739 -12.21 11.65 -35.41
CA ASP A 739 -13.59 11.75 -34.91
C ASP A 739 -13.62 11.89 -33.37
N MET A 740 -13.40 13.11 -32.91
CA MET A 740 -13.52 13.46 -31.48
C MET A 740 -14.92 13.16 -30.91
N SER A 741 -15.98 13.13 -31.73
CA SER A 741 -17.33 12.80 -31.26
C SER A 741 -17.48 11.31 -30.94
N ALA A 742 -16.89 10.43 -31.77
CA ALA A 742 -16.81 9.00 -31.48
C ALA A 742 -15.90 8.72 -30.28
N MET A 743 -14.70 9.31 -30.25
CA MET A 743 -13.74 9.12 -29.15
C MET A 743 -14.35 9.54 -27.80
N GLN A 744 -15.00 10.71 -27.72
CA GLN A 744 -15.63 11.18 -26.49
C GLN A 744 -16.77 10.27 -26.02
N LYS A 745 -17.56 9.67 -26.93
CA LYS A 745 -18.61 8.71 -26.55
C LYS A 745 -18.03 7.44 -25.93
N ILE A 746 -16.95 6.90 -26.51
CA ILE A 746 -16.29 5.69 -26.01
C ILE A 746 -15.59 5.94 -24.67
N ALA A 747 -14.93 7.09 -24.57
CA ALA A 747 -14.35 7.59 -23.32
C ALA A 747 -15.41 7.68 -22.21
N SER A 748 -16.52 8.39 -22.44
CA SER A 748 -17.57 8.58 -21.43
C SER A 748 -18.28 7.27 -21.01
N GLU A 749 -18.45 6.29 -21.90
CA GLU A 749 -19.01 4.97 -21.53
C GLU A 749 -18.03 4.11 -20.70
N THR A 750 -16.79 4.57 -20.51
CA THR A 750 -15.76 3.92 -19.67
C THR A 750 -15.19 4.82 -18.55
N ASN A 751 -15.83 5.98 -18.29
CA ASN A 751 -15.35 7.04 -17.38
C ASN A 751 -13.97 7.67 -17.76
N GLY A 752 -13.47 7.43 -18.97
CA GLY A 752 -12.25 8.05 -19.50
C GLY A 752 -12.50 9.37 -20.22
N GLU A 753 -11.53 9.83 -21.02
CA GLU A 753 -11.54 11.15 -21.69
C GLU A 753 -10.97 11.12 -23.11
N ALA A 754 -11.33 12.08 -23.95
CA ALA A 754 -10.80 12.23 -25.30
C ALA A 754 -10.19 13.62 -25.53
N PHE A 755 -8.89 13.67 -25.78
CA PHE A 755 -8.13 14.90 -25.99
C PHE A 755 -7.74 15.10 -27.46
N HIS A 756 -7.78 16.35 -27.94
CA HIS A 756 -7.37 16.73 -29.30
C HIS A 756 -5.98 17.38 -29.30
N ALA A 757 -4.97 16.66 -29.78
CA ALA A 757 -3.58 17.10 -29.85
C ALA A 757 -3.30 17.84 -31.17
N LEU A 758 -3.36 19.17 -31.12
CA LEU A 758 -2.98 20.05 -32.23
C LEU A 758 -1.45 20.21 -32.34
N LYS A 759 -0.71 20.06 -31.24
CA LYS A 759 0.76 20.15 -31.20
C LYS A 759 1.37 19.05 -30.31
N PRO A 760 2.62 18.62 -30.55
CA PRO A 760 3.31 17.63 -29.71
C PRO A 760 3.35 17.97 -28.21
N GLN A 761 3.41 19.26 -27.86
CA GLN A 761 3.46 19.75 -26.48
C GLN A 761 2.13 19.53 -25.73
N ASP A 762 0.99 19.48 -26.43
CA ASP A 762 -0.31 19.27 -25.80
C ASP A 762 -0.40 17.90 -25.11
N VAL A 763 0.27 16.88 -25.64
CA VAL A 763 0.22 15.51 -25.11
C VAL A 763 0.87 15.38 -23.75
N GLN A 764 1.94 16.14 -23.47
CA GLN A 764 2.53 16.16 -22.12
C GLN A 764 1.54 16.79 -21.12
N ARG A 765 0.80 17.83 -21.53
CA ARG A 765 -0.26 18.43 -20.72
C ARG A 765 -1.41 17.43 -20.50
N PHE A 766 -1.93 16.82 -21.55
CA PHE A 766 -3.02 15.84 -21.47
C PHE A 766 -2.68 14.60 -20.62
N LEU A 767 -1.43 14.12 -20.65
CA LEU A 767 -0.98 13.04 -19.77
C LEU A 767 -0.99 13.47 -18.29
N LEU A 768 -0.60 14.70 -17.99
CA LEU A 768 -0.66 15.27 -16.63
C LEU A 768 -2.10 15.55 -16.19
N GLU A 769 -2.96 16.06 -17.07
CA GLU A 769 -4.40 16.26 -16.82
C GLU A 769 -5.11 14.92 -16.55
N THR A 770 -4.80 13.87 -17.33
CA THR A 770 -5.27 12.50 -17.08
C THR A 770 -4.86 11.98 -15.69
N ILE A 771 -3.60 12.22 -15.30
CA ILE A 771 -3.09 11.82 -13.97
C ILE A 771 -3.75 12.64 -12.85
N ALA A 772 -4.00 13.93 -13.07
CA ALA A 772 -4.67 14.80 -12.10
C ALA A 772 -6.16 14.46 -11.94
N ARG A 773 -6.87 14.13 -13.02
CA ARG A 773 -8.30 13.79 -13.00
C ARG A 773 -8.63 12.54 -12.20
N ARG A 774 -7.66 11.65 -11.96
CA ARG A 774 -7.78 10.54 -10.98
C ARG A 774 -8.27 11.02 -9.61
N ILE A 775 -7.93 12.25 -9.21
CA ILE A 775 -8.30 12.87 -7.93
C ILE A 775 -9.79 13.28 -7.88
N CYS A 776 -10.36 13.77 -8.98
CA CYS A 776 -11.76 14.23 -9.03
C CYS A 776 -12.74 13.21 -9.64
N SER A 777 -12.27 12.21 -10.42
CA SER A 777 -13.14 11.21 -11.06
C SER A 777 -14.08 10.53 -10.04
N PRO A 778 -15.39 10.34 -10.37
CA PRO A 778 -16.06 10.69 -11.63
C PRO A 778 -16.63 12.13 -11.69
N GLN A 779 -16.42 12.96 -10.65
CA GLN A 779 -17.02 14.30 -10.49
C GLN A 779 -16.02 15.44 -10.79
N CYS A 780 -15.28 15.31 -11.90
CA CYS A 780 -14.51 16.44 -12.43
C CYS A 780 -15.45 17.39 -13.19
N HIS A 781 -15.56 18.64 -12.76
CA HIS A 781 -16.31 19.72 -13.41
C HIS A 781 -15.37 20.83 -13.90
#